data_AF-A6QVL6-F1
#
_entry.id   AF-A6QVL6-F1
#
_cell.length_a   1.000
_cell.length_b   1.000
_cell.length_c   1.000
_cell.angle_alpha   90.00
_cell.angle_beta   90.00
_cell.angle_gamma   90.00
#
_symmetry.space_group_name_H-M   'P 1'
#
loop_
_entity.id
_entity.type
_entity.pdbx_description
1 polymer ?
#
loop_
_entity_poly.entity_id
_entity_poly.type
_entity_poly.pdbx_seq_one_letter_code
_entity_poly.pdbx_strand_id
1 'polypeptide(L)'
;MASRSLELTFVGYDGFTNYRLVDPSNGRLYISKDVIFQEDLHLADPSIPTAKDPKALPTAARQAAAAIPSATPDPSINDLFIDEDIQPERPLFLVPTNNWWIDYEISARIPTFLVQNTPISPDPSIEIEDTPTPSGNITAVGESSVENGPETEDLPSDPEIAGLPIPKNLTRAKASAEWKYYYKACVKEVNRLKQIGAWRLIERSPNMAVLRGQWVFDKKFNNLGKVVRYKARWVVCGNYQQKGVDYSKTFAPVVSASTSRALMAISASRGWHVLQIDMVTAFLNAQLPADERIYMSQPTGFREGRGDLVCELMQGLYGLKQAALLWYEELRRMLLQSGFRIEDLNWAKAAIAANYEIKDVGDSNRYLGMKIERDSTSLTLSQPLFITNLLEEFAMDDCHPTSTPIEENVDFMNDNEEPVAYTAEFTLRSYQSGIGSLQYLATNTRPDVSFAAGFLGRFSARPTSKNWAAFKRTLRYLQGTINAAILTYYKDADIEPVAYADADWAGRDPGSRSTTGYIIYMAGGPVAWRGCRQTGVSKSSTEAEYIASSEAAYELVCLQELLEDAGFVPSRLNNLDADDHPNPPPANGLAYTIHADNKSAIELSSSEAIPRRSKHIEVRFHILRDLVRKNEISVRYVPSAENAADGLTKPLGMLKYTRWKEIIKMKG
;
A
#
# COMPACT_ATOMS: atom_id res chain seq x y z
N MET A 1 5.38 0.23 33.91
CA MET A 1 4.01 -0.31 34.05
C MET A 1 4.02 -1.72 33.49
N ALA A 2 3.57 -2.71 34.25
CA ALA A 2 3.48 -4.10 33.80
C ALA A 2 2.55 -4.21 32.58
N SER A 3 2.95 -4.99 31.56
CA SER A 3 2.11 -5.23 30.38
C SER A 3 0.83 -6.00 30.78
N ARG A 4 -0.33 -5.56 30.30
CA ARG A 4 -1.63 -6.21 30.52
C ARG A 4 -1.87 -7.38 29.55
N SER A 5 -0.88 -8.22 29.35
CA SER A 5 -1.00 -9.42 28.49
C SER A 5 -1.45 -10.60 29.33
N LEU A 6 -2.55 -11.26 28.95
CA LEU A 6 -2.99 -12.53 29.55
C LEU A 6 -2.34 -13.71 28.83
N GLU A 7 -1.83 -14.66 29.59
CA GLU A 7 -1.29 -15.92 29.07
C GLU A 7 -2.44 -16.92 28.84
N LEU A 8 -2.60 -17.38 27.61
CA LEU A 8 -3.71 -18.23 27.18
C LEU A 8 -3.19 -19.39 26.32
N THR A 9 -3.86 -20.53 26.35
CA THR A 9 -3.52 -21.70 25.55
C THR A 9 -4.26 -21.68 24.22
N PHE A 10 -3.54 -21.79 23.11
CA PHE A 10 -4.13 -21.90 21.79
C PHE A 10 -4.83 -23.25 21.58
N VAL A 11 -6.08 -23.22 21.11
CA VAL A 11 -6.92 -24.43 20.94
C VAL A 11 -7.51 -24.58 19.54
N GLY A 12 -7.28 -23.63 18.62
CA GLY A 12 -7.74 -23.71 17.23
C GLY A 12 -8.12 -22.36 16.64
N TYR A 13 -8.70 -22.36 15.45
CA TYR A 13 -9.05 -21.13 14.72
C TYR A 13 -10.55 -20.83 14.77
N ASP A 14 -10.90 -19.56 14.61
CA ASP A 14 -12.26 -19.10 14.33
C ASP A 14 -12.29 -18.30 13.02
N GLY A 15 -12.58 -18.97 11.91
CA GLY A 15 -12.38 -18.45 10.55
C GLY A 15 -10.89 -18.33 10.16
N PHE A 16 -10.58 -17.60 9.09
CA PHE A 16 -9.21 -17.51 8.53
C PHE A 16 -8.24 -16.59 9.31
N THR A 17 -8.74 -15.75 10.23
CA THR A 17 -7.94 -14.66 10.83
C THR A 17 -8.02 -14.53 12.35
N ASN A 18 -8.81 -15.35 13.05
CA ASN A 18 -8.91 -15.30 14.52
C ASN A 18 -8.39 -16.59 15.17
N TYR A 19 -7.80 -16.45 16.35
CA TYR A 19 -7.36 -17.56 17.18
C TYR A 19 -8.34 -17.78 18.34
N ARG A 20 -8.72 -19.05 18.57
CA ARG A 20 -9.43 -19.51 19.76
C ARG A 20 -8.41 -19.84 20.84
N LEU A 21 -8.57 -19.23 21.99
CA LEU A 21 -7.65 -19.31 23.12
C LEU A 21 -8.43 -19.69 24.37
N VAL A 22 -7.89 -20.56 25.20
CA VAL A 22 -8.49 -20.93 26.49
C VAL A 22 -7.60 -20.43 27.60
N ASP A 23 -8.21 -19.78 28.59
CA ASP A 23 -7.52 -19.46 29.85
C ASP A 23 -7.39 -20.74 30.69
N PRO A 24 -6.17 -21.23 30.94
CA PRO A 24 -5.97 -22.47 31.69
C PRO A 24 -6.39 -22.36 33.16
N SER A 25 -6.53 -21.15 33.70
CA SER A 25 -6.89 -20.94 35.11
C SER A 25 -8.38 -21.08 35.39
N ASN A 26 -9.24 -20.83 34.40
CA ASN A 26 -10.70 -20.80 34.57
C ASN A 26 -11.49 -21.46 33.42
N GLY A 27 -10.81 -21.96 32.38
CA GLY A 27 -11.42 -22.66 31.25
C GLY A 27 -12.21 -21.76 30.30
N ARG A 28 -12.15 -20.43 30.45
CA ARG A 28 -12.90 -19.50 29.62
C ARG A 28 -12.28 -19.39 28.23
N LEU A 29 -13.13 -19.44 27.21
CA LEU A 29 -12.75 -19.29 25.82
C LEU A 29 -12.68 -17.79 25.44
N TYR A 30 -11.64 -17.42 24.72
CA TYR A 30 -11.40 -16.11 24.14
C TYR A 30 -11.18 -16.25 22.63
N ILE A 31 -11.61 -15.25 21.87
CA ILE A 31 -11.35 -15.15 20.42
C ILE A 31 -10.61 -13.83 20.21
N SER A 32 -9.39 -13.91 19.70
CA SER A 32 -8.55 -12.73 19.45
C SER A 32 -7.75 -12.87 18.16
N LYS A 33 -7.52 -11.75 17.49
CA LYS A 33 -6.56 -11.66 16.38
C LYS A 33 -5.16 -11.24 16.86
N ASP A 34 -5.11 -10.59 18.02
CA ASP A 34 -3.89 -10.02 18.59
C ASP A 34 -3.34 -11.00 19.65
N VAL A 35 -2.44 -11.89 19.20
CA VAL A 35 -1.77 -12.89 20.04
C VAL A 35 -0.28 -12.90 19.74
N ILE A 36 0.53 -13.17 20.77
CA ILE A 36 1.96 -13.42 20.61
C ILE A 36 2.19 -14.88 20.99
N PHE A 37 2.64 -15.69 20.05
CA PHE A 37 2.98 -17.08 20.31
C PHE A 37 4.37 -17.15 20.95
N GLN A 38 4.44 -17.77 22.12
CA GLN A 38 5.71 -18.13 22.75
C GLN A 38 6.09 -19.54 22.30
N GLU A 39 6.81 -19.63 21.19
CA GLU A 39 7.19 -20.91 20.56
C GLU A 39 8.39 -21.59 21.25
N ASP A 40 9.08 -20.89 22.15
CA ASP A 40 10.29 -21.37 22.86
C ASP A 40 9.97 -22.17 24.14
N LEU A 41 8.70 -22.25 24.53
CA LEU A 41 8.24 -23.07 25.66
C LEU A 41 8.00 -24.51 25.18
N HIS A 42 9.03 -25.35 25.29
CA HIS A 42 8.84 -26.79 25.25
C HIS A 42 7.90 -27.19 26.39
N LEU A 43 6.67 -27.63 26.06
CA LEU A 43 5.87 -28.44 26.98
C LEU A 43 6.76 -29.61 27.42
N ALA A 44 7.14 -29.63 28.69
CA ALA A 44 8.16 -30.52 29.23
C ALA A 44 7.92 -31.99 28.82
N ASP A 45 9.01 -32.63 28.41
CA ASP A 45 9.13 -33.98 27.85
C ASP A 45 8.44 -35.07 28.72
N PRO A 46 7.66 -36.02 28.14
CA PRO A 46 6.81 -36.97 28.88
C PRO A 46 7.53 -38.21 29.45
N SER A 47 8.83 -38.18 29.77
CA SER A 47 9.53 -39.36 30.27
C SER A 47 10.61 -39.09 31.32
N ILE A 48 10.26 -39.25 32.60
CA ILE A 48 10.93 -40.13 33.60
C ILE A 48 9.93 -40.36 34.77
N PRO A 49 9.67 -41.61 35.17
CA PRO A 49 9.06 -41.93 36.46
C PRO A 49 10.14 -42.16 37.54
N THR A 50 9.89 -41.76 38.80
CA THR A 50 10.04 -42.58 40.02
C THR A 50 9.93 -41.77 41.32
N ALA A 51 8.89 -42.04 42.12
CA ALA A 51 9.01 -42.47 43.52
C ALA A 51 7.63 -42.84 44.12
N LYS A 52 7.39 -44.16 44.20
CA LYS A 52 6.72 -44.91 45.29
C LYS A 52 5.48 -44.29 45.95
N ASP A 53 4.29 -44.67 45.47
CA ASP A 53 3.40 -45.70 46.04
C ASP A 53 1.93 -45.39 45.65
N PRO A 54 1.14 -46.41 45.24
CA PRO A 54 -0.18 -46.21 44.66
C PRO A 54 -1.27 -46.33 45.74
N LYS A 55 -1.96 -45.22 46.05
CA LYS A 55 -3.33 -45.25 46.60
C LYS A 55 -3.96 -43.84 46.64
N ALA A 56 -5.24 -43.81 46.25
CA ALA A 56 -6.23 -42.74 46.36
C ALA A 56 -6.23 -41.65 45.26
N LEU A 57 -6.92 -41.95 44.15
CA LEU A 57 -7.69 -40.92 43.43
C LEU A 57 -8.85 -40.46 44.35
N PRO A 58 -9.09 -39.15 44.53
CA PRO A 58 -10.34 -38.66 45.10
C PRO A 58 -11.51 -38.90 44.12
N THR A 59 -12.55 -39.53 44.64
CA THR A 59 -13.78 -39.99 43.99
C THR A 59 -14.62 -38.90 43.28
N ALA A 60 -14.27 -37.61 43.41
CA ALA A 60 -15.03 -36.50 42.83
C ALA A 60 -14.87 -36.36 41.30
N ALA A 61 -13.69 -36.67 40.74
CA ALA A 61 -13.42 -36.47 39.31
C ALA A 61 -14.08 -37.54 38.40
N ARG A 62 -14.34 -38.74 38.94
CA ARG A 62 -15.04 -39.82 38.20
C ARG A 62 -16.55 -39.65 38.16
N GLN A 63 -17.16 -38.95 39.13
CA GLN A 63 -18.60 -38.71 39.14
C GLN A 63 -19.02 -37.58 38.19
N ALA A 64 -18.15 -36.62 37.89
CA ALA A 64 -18.45 -35.53 36.96
C ALA A 64 -18.42 -35.96 35.48
N ALA A 65 -17.54 -36.90 35.10
CA ALA A 65 -17.40 -37.37 33.73
C ALA A 65 -18.48 -38.38 33.28
N ALA A 66 -19.28 -38.91 34.21
CA ALA A 66 -20.30 -39.93 33.95
C ALA A 66 -21.75 -39.39 33.90
N ALA A 67 -21.95 -38.06 33.96
CA ALA A 67 -23.27 -37.45 34.19
C ALA A 67 -23.82 -36.55 33.07
N ILE A 68 -23.39 -36.70 31.81
CA ILE A 68 -24.09 -36.05 30.67
C ILE A 68 -24.55 -37.14 29.68
N PRO A 69 -25.87 -37.32 29.45
CA PRO A 69 -26.39 -38.37 28.59
C PRO A 69 -26.16 -38.06 27.11
N SER A 70 -25.86 -39.10 26.32
CA SER A 70 -26.05 -39.12 24.88
C SER A 70 -27.54 -39.19 24.55
N ALA A 71 -28.04 -38.32 23.68
CA ALA A 71 -29.36 -38.45 23.08
C ALA A 71 -29.27 -38.25 21.57
N THR A 72 -29.75 -39.27 20.85
CA THR A 72 -30.02 -39.33 19.42
C THR A 72 -31.09 -38.31 18.97
N PRO A 73 -31.20 -37.99 17.67
CA PRO A 73 -32.05 -36.91 17.19
C PRO A 73 -33.53 -37.33 17.14
N ASP A 74 -34.41 -36.47 17.68
CA ASP A 74 -35.86 -36.57 17.56
C ASP A 74 -36.34 -35.77 16.33
N PRO A 75 -37.08 -36.38 15.38
CA PRO A 75 -37.54 -35.73 14.17
C PRO A 75 -38.95 -35.14 14.38
N SER A 76 -39.10 -34.04 15.14
CA SER A 76 -40.35 -33.24 15.10
C SER A 76 -40.26 -31.92 15.86
N ILE A 77 -39.58 -30.91 15.31
CA ILE A 77 -39.95 -29.51 15.57
C ILE A 77 -39.83 -28.76 14.24
N ASN A 78 -40.88 -28.91 13.43
CA ASN A 78 -41.28 -27.87 12.49
C ASN A 78 -42.10 -26.84 13.26
N ASP A 79 -42.03 -25.61 12.77
CA ASP A 79 -42.81 -24.44 13.14
C ASP A 79 -42.39 -23.77 14.46
N LEU A 80 -41.61 -22.70 14.31
CA LEU A 80 -42.02 -21.34 14.67
C LEU A 80 -41.06 -20.33 14.04
N PHE A 81 -41.58 -19.66 13.00
CA PHE A 81 -41.12 -18.41 12.38
C PHE A 81 -39.87 -18.45 11.48
N ILE A 82 -40.17 -18.73 10.21
CA ILE A 82 -39.62 -18.06 9.04
C ILE A 82 -39.82 -16.54 9.21
N ASP A 83 -38.73 -15.77 9.23
CA ASP A 83 -38.68 -14.49 8.51
C ASP A 83 -37.73 -14.73 7.33
N GLU A 84 -38.34 -15.01 6.19
CA GLU A 84 -37.79 -14.80 4.86
C GLU A 84 -37.61 -13.28 4.69
N ASP A 85 -36.34 -12.84 4.62
CA ASP A 85 -35.85 -11.64 3.89
C ASP A 85 -34.65 -10.98 4.57
N ILE A 86 -33.52 -11.69 4.71
CA ILE A 86 -32.19 -11.05 4.60
C ILE A 86 -31.26 -12.05 3.89
N GLN A 87 -31.25 -11.99 2.56
CA GLN A 87 -30.15 -12.51 1.75
C GLN A 87 -28.87 -11.77 2.17
N PRO A 88 -27.78 -12.43 2.58
CA PRO A 88 -26.51 -11.76 2.70
C PRO A 88 -26.01 -11.42 1.29
N GLU A 89 -26.22 -10.19 0.85
CA GLU A 89 -25.49 -9.65 -0.30
C GLU A 89 -23.99 -9.77 -0.03
N ARG A 90 -23.35 -10.68 -0.78
CA ARG A 90 -21.91 -10.78 -1.05
C ARG A 90 -20.97 -11.02 0.15
N PRO A 91 -20.18 -12.10 0.17
CA PRO A 91 -18.88 -12.05 0.82
C PRO A 91 -17.98 -11.14 -0.03
N LEU A 92 -17.67 -9.94 0.48
CA LEU A 92 -16.58 -9.11 -0.03
C LEU A 92 -15.28 -9.92 0.05
N PHE A 93 -14.77 -10.37 -1.09
CA PHE A 93 -13.40 -10.86 -1.18
C PHE A 93 -12.47 -9.69 -0.86
N LEU A 94 -11.83 -9.77 0.32
CA LEU A 94 -10.82 -8.81 0.75
C LEU A 94 -9.68 -8.82 -0.27
N VAL A 95 -9.51 -7.72 -1.01
CA VAL A 95 -8.27 -7.45 -1.75
C VAL A 95 -7.17 -7.22 -0.72
N PRO A 96 -6.11 -8.04 -0.70
CA PRO A 96 -4.99 -7.81 0.17
C PRO A 96 -4.17 -6.63 -0.34
N THR A 97 -4.19 -5.52 0.39
CA THR A 97 -3.21 -4.46 0.21
C THR A 97 -1.83 -5.07 0.40
N ASN A 98 -1.00 -5.05 -0.65
CA ASN A 98 0.33 -5.65 -0.78
C ASN A 98 1.38 -5.15 0.24
N ASN A 99 1.13 -5.29 1.55
CA ASN A 99 2.04 -4.86 2.62
C ASN A 99 1.95 -5.69 3.91
N TRP A 100 1.29 -6.86 3.93
CA TRP A 100 1.09 -7.64 5.17
C TRP A 100 2.29 -8.49 5.61
N TRP A 101 3.46 -8.30 5.01
CA TRP A 101 4.70 -9.05 5.36
C TRP A 101 5.90 -8.15 5.64
N ILE A 102 5.70 -6.83 5.76
CA ILE A 102 6.64 -6.04 6.56
C ILE A 102 6.44 -6.55 7.98
N ASP A 103 7.48 -7.14 8.59
CA ASP A 103 7.48 -7.52 10.01
C ASP A 103 6.68 -6.49 10.81
N TYR A 104 5.76 -6.95 11.67
CA TYR A 104 4.99 -6.08 12.54
C TYR A 104 5.92 -5.14 13.35
N GLU A 105 7.18 -5.56 13.57
CA GLU A 105 8.24 -4.73 14.15
C GLU A 105 8.83 -3.65 13.23
N ILE A 106 8.89 -3.86 11.90
CA ILE A 106 9.38 -2.87 10.93
C ILE A 106 8.28 -1.86 10.59
N SER A 107 7.02 -2.30 10.43
CA SER A 107 5.89 -1.37 10.21
C SER A 107 5.64 -0.47 11.42
N ALA A 108 5.98 -0.93 12.63
CA ALA A 108 5.91 -0.13 13.86
C ALA A 108 7.09 0.84 14.02
N ARG A 109 8.19 0.67 13.27
CA ARG A 109 9.42 1.47 13.37
C ARG A 109 9.69 2.37 12.17
N ILE A 110 9.02 2.16 11.03
CA ILE A 110 8.92 3.16 9.97
C ILE A 110 7.90 4.18 10.46
N PRO A 111 8.30 5.39 10.91
CA PRO A 111 7.32 6.43 11.10
C PRO A 111 6.64 6.63 9.75
N THR A 112 5.30 6.65 9.75
CA THR A 112 4.40 6.92 8.62
C THR A 112 4.58 8.37 8.09
N PHE A 113 5.82 8.81 7.97
CA PHE A 113 6.28 10.18 7.77
C PHE A 113 7.04 10.34 6.45
N LEU A 114 7.14 9.29 5.63
CA LEU A 114 7.86 9.32 4.34
C LEU A 114 6.98 9.10 3.11
N VAL A 115 5.70 9.49 3.17
CA VAL A 115 4.96 9.86 1.95
C VAL A 115 4.04 11.03 2.29
N GLN A 116 4.62 12.21 2.54
CA GLN A 116 3.88 13.41 2.22
C GLN A 116 3.79 13.46 0.70
N ASN A 117 2.64 13.05 0.16
CA ASN A 117 2.23 13.41 -1.18
C ASN A 117 2.26 14.95 -1.26
N THR A 118 3.36 15.49 -1.75
CA THR A 118 3.42 16.87 -2.19
C THR A 118 3.05 16.86 -3.67
N PRO A 119 1.80 17.17 -4.05
CA PRO A 119 1.52 17.50 -5.44
C PRO A 119 2.37 18.73 -5.79
N ILE A 120 3.23 18.57 -6.79
CA ILE A 120 3.83 19.66 -7.56
C ILE A 120 2.78 19.97 -8.62
N SER A 121 2.20 21.17 -8.55
CA SER A 121 1.37 21.68 -9.64
C SER A 121 2.28 22.02 -10.82
N PRO A 122 1.95 21.66 -12.06
CA PRO A 122 2.30 22.50 -13.19
C PRO A 122 1.37 23.72 -13.17
N ASP A 123 1.90 24.89 -13.49
CA ASP A 123 1.10 26.05 -13.91
C ASP A 123 1.65 26.47 -15.28
N PRO A 124 0.83 26.54 -16.34
CA PRO A 124 1.27 26.98 -17.65
C PRO A 124 0.89 28.46 -17.86
N SER A 125 1.87 29.34 -17.91
CA SER A 125 1.66 30.69 -18.46
C SER A 125 2.64 30.94 -19.60
N ILE A 126 2.15 30.77 -20.82
CA ILE A 126 2.75 31.29 -22.05
C ILE A 126 2.06 32.63 -22.32
N GLU A 127 2.86 33.69 -22.36
CA GLU A 127 2.43 35.06 -22.68
C GLU A 127 2.03 35.16 -24.16
N ILE A 128 0.86 35.75 -24.44
CA ILE A 128 0.54 36.33 -25.75
C ILE A 128 0.16 37.78 -25.49
N GLU A 129 0.98 38.69 -26.00
CA GLU A 129 0.72 40.14 -26.07
C GLU A 129 -0.49 40.41 -26.96
N ASP A 130 -1.40 41.27 -26.52
CA ASP A 130 -2.18 42.10 -27.44
C ASP A 130 -2.51 43.47 -26.83
N THR A 131 -2.37 44.50 -27.67
CA THR A 131 -2.44 45.93 -27.37
C THR A 131 -3.88 46.48 -27.47
N PRO A 132 -4.18 47.66 -26.89
CA PRO A 132 -5.55 48.05 -26.50
C PRO A 132 -6.20 49.09 -27.44
N THR A 133 -7.53 49.19 -27.44
CA THR A 133 -8.29 50.45 -27.70
C THR A 133 -9.79 50.30 -27.30
N PRO A 134 -10.54 51.41 -27.06
CA PRO A 134 -11.32 51.59 -25.83
C PRO A 134 -12.82 51.87 -26.07
N SER A 135 -13.52 52.20 -24.97
CA SER A 135 -14.88 52.79 -24.82
C SER A 135 -15.88 51.82 -24.17
N GLY A 136 -16.65 52.18 -23.14
CA GLY A 136 -16.88 53.48 -22.50
C GLY A 136 -17.38 53.34 -21.06
N ASN A 137 -17.20 54.43 -20.32
CA ASN A 137 -17.57 54.62 -18.91
C ASN A 137 -19.08 54.65 -18.70
N ILE A 138 -19.57 53.97 -17.65
CA ILE A 138 -20.62 54.49 -16.78
C ILE A 138 -20.28 54.12 -15.33
N THR A 139 -20.05 55.15 -14.52
CA THR A 139 -19.83 55.12 -13.08
C THR A 139 -21.15 54.96 -12.32
N ALA A 140 -21.19 54.05 -11.36
CA ALA A 140 -22.03 54.17 -10.16
C ALA A 140 -21.33 53.50 -8.98
N VAL A 141 -21.10 54.31 -7.94
CA VAL A 141 -20.35 54.01 -6.72
C VAL A 141 -21.25 53.29 -5.72
N GLY A 142 -20.79 52.18 -5.15
CA GLY A 142 -21.46 51.51 -4.04
C GLY A 142 -20.80 50.19 -3.64
N GLU A 143 -20.10 50.21 -2.50
CA GLU A 143 -19.68 49.08 -1.65
C GLU A 143 -18.75 48.03 -2.28
N SER A 144 -17.44 48.22 -2.03
CA SER A 144 -16.37 47.29 -2.39
C SER A 144 -16.51 45.97 -1.64
N SER A 145 -17.06 44.99 -2.34
CA SER A 145 -16.84 43.57 -2.13
C SER A 145 -15.36 43.30 -2.40
N VAL A 146 -14.61 42.82 -1.41
CA VAL A 146 -13.21 42.44 -1.59
C VAL A 146 -13.17 41.14 -2.39
N GLU A 147 -13.02 41.26 -3.71
CA GLU A 147 -12.66 40.14 -4.59
C GLU A 147 -11.23 39.68 -4.25
N ASN A 148 -11.09 38.40 -3.91
CA ASN A 148 -9.81 37.76 -3.64
C ASN A 148 -9.03 37.56 -4.96
N GLY A 149 -8.17 38.52 -5.33
CA GLY A 149 -7.07 38.28 -6.26
C GLY A 149 -6.01 37.35 -5.65
N PRO A 150 -5.05 36.82 -6.44
CA PRO A 150 -3.99 35.98 -5.91
C PRO A 150 -3.06 36.85 -5.06
N GLU A 151 -3.16 36.73 -3.73
CA GLU A 151 -2.15 37.28 -2.82
C GLU A 151 -0.78 36.73 -3.23
N THR A 152 0.10 37.60 -3.74
CA THR A 152 1.52 37.28 -3.86
C THR A 152 2.04 36.93 -2.47
N GLU A 153 2.28 35.65 -2.19
CA GLU A 153 2.76 35.21 -0.88
C GLU A 153 4.08 35.94 -0.55
N ASP A 154 4.10 36.64 0.59
CA ASP A 154 5.30 37.29 1.14
C ASP A 154 6.33 36.20 1.50
N LEU A 155 7.32 36.03 0.63
CA LEU A 155 8.38 35.01 0.70
C LEU A 155 9.73 35.68 1.04
N PRO A 156 10.67 34.96 1.67
CA PRO A 156 12.01 35.50 1.91
C PRO A 156 12.72 35.81 0.59
N SER A 157 13.23 37.04 0.48
CA SER A 157 14.03 37.50 -0.66
C SER A 157 15.41 36.86 -0.71
N ASP A 158 15.93 36.46 0.45
CA ASP A 158 17.25 35.87 0.63
C ASP A 158 17.22 34.35 0.37
N PRO A 159 17.98 33.85 -0.63
CA PRO A 159 18.06 32.42 -0.94
C PRO A 159 18.60 31.56 0.22
N GLU A 160 19.52 32.08 1.04
CA GLU A 160 20.08 31.32 2.17
C GLU A 160 19.03 31.07 3.25
N ILE A 161 18.20 32.09 3.52
CA ILE A 161 17.08 31.97 4.45
C ILE A 161 16.03 31.01 3.90
N ALA A 162 15.70 31.12 2.61
CA ALA A 162 14.74 30.23 1.94
C ALA A 162 15.20 28.77 1.90
N GLY A 163 16.52 28.53 1.88
CA GLY A 163 17.16 27.21 1.84
C GLY A 163 17.25 26.48 3.18
N LEU A 164 16.82 27.09 4.29
CA LEU A 164 16.92 26.44 5.61
C LEU A 164 16.10 25.13 5.70
N PRO A 165 16.55 24.14 6.47
CA PRO A 165 15.85 22.86 6.58
C PRO A 165 14.47 23.02 7.23
N ILE A 166 13.50 22.22 6.77
CA ILE A 166 12.13 22.24 7.30
C ILE A 166 12.15 21.88 8.80
N PRO A 167 11.55 22.71 9.68
CA PRO A 167 11.61 22.49 11.12
C PRO A 167 10.74 21.30 11.54
N LYS A 168 11.32 20.40 12.34
CA LYS A 168 10.64 19.17 12.80
C LYS A 168 9.56 19.39 13.87
N ASN A 169 9.52 20.54 14.52
CA ASN A 169 8.57 20.86 15.56
C ASN A 169 8.45 22.39 15.75
N LEU A 170 7.45 22.81 16.52
CA LEU A 170 7.19 24.23 16.79
C LEU A 170 8.38 24.96 17.43
N THR A 171 9.10 24.30 18.35
CA THR A 171 10.26 24.90 19.02
C THR A 171 11.36 25.26 18.02
N ARG A 172 11.68 24.34 17.11
CA ARG A 172 12.65 24.58 16.03
C ARG A 172 12.13 25.59 15.01
N ALA A 173 10.84 25.57 14.70
CA ALA A 173 10.23 26.53 13.80
C ALA A 173 10.34 27.97 14.34
N LYS A 174 10.06 28.17 15.64
CA LYS A 174 10.21 29.46 16.31
C LYS A 174 11.65 29.97 16.39
N ALA A 175 12.61 29.06 16.46
CA ALA A 175 14.04 29.39 16.45
C ALA A 175 14.59 29.65 15.04
N SER A 176 13.85 29.33 13.98
CA SER A 176 14.26 29.55 12.60
C SER A 176 14.09 31.02 12.19
N ALA A 177 15.00 31.53 11.36
CA ALA A 177 14.85 32.82 10.69
C ALA A 177 13.58 32.87 9.80
N GLU A 178 13.05 31.71 9.41
CA GLU A 178 11.83 31.59 8.60
C GLU A 178 10.53 31.62 9.42
N TRP A 179 10.60 31.80 10.74
CA TRP A 179 9.44 31.72 11.63
C TRP A 179 8.28 32.62 11.20
N LYS A 180 8.57 33.84 10.74
CA LYS A 180 7.56 34.78 10.20
C LYS A 180 6.62 34.09 9.19
N TYR A 181 7.19 33.33 8.26
CA TYR A 181 6.46 32.70 7.17
C TYR A 181 5.67 31.48 7.65
N TYR A 182 6.28 30.65 8.50
CA TYR A 182 5.58 29.53 9.14
C TYR A 182 4.45 29.99 10.07
N TYR A 183 4.62 31.11 10.80
CA TYR A 183 3.59 31.65 11.66
C TYR A 183 2.38 32.13 10.85
N LYS A 184 2.59 32.82 9.73
CA LYS A 184 1.52 33.17 8.78
C LYS A 184 0.78 31.92 8.28
N ALA A 185 1.52 30.85 7.96
CA ALA A 185 0.92 29.57 7.59
C ALA A 185 0.09 28.94 8.73
N CYS A 186 0.56 29.02 9.98
CA CYS A 186 -0.22 28.58 11.14
C CYS A 186 -1.52 29.37 11.32
N VAL A 187 -1.47 30.71 11.19
CA VAL A 187 -2.66 31.58 11.26
C VAL A 187 -3.67 31.18 10.19
N LYS A 188 -3.22 31.00 8.95
CA LYS A 188 -4.07 30.57 7.82
C LYS A 188 -4.73 29.22 8.08
N GLU A 189 -3.98 28.26 8.61
CA GLU A 189 -4.49 26.93 8.96
C GLU A 189 -5.54 27.00 10.08
N VAL A 190 -5.28 27.70 11.18
CA VAL A 190 -6.25 27.83 12.30
C VAL A 190 -7.53 28.51 11.84
N ASN A 191 -7.41 29.60 11.07
CA ASN A 191 -8.58 30.31 10.56
C ASN A 191 -9.42 29.43 9.63
N ARG A 192 -8.78 28.67 8.74
CA ARG A 192 -9.46 27.69 7.89
C ARG A 192 -10.21 26.66 8.73
N LEU A 193 -9.56 26.04 9.71
CA LEU A 193 -10.15 25.01 10.55
C LEU A 193 -11.37 25.54 11.35
N LYS A 194 -11.35 26.80 11.78
CA LYS A 194 -12.50 27.46 12.39
C LYS A 194 -13.62 27.71 11.39
N GLN A 195 -13.30 28.20 10.20
CA GLN A 195 -14.28 28.51 9.16
C GLN A 195 -15.10 27.28 8.76
N ILE A 196 -14.45 26.12 8.65
CA ILE A 196 -15.12 24.86 8.31
C ILE A 196 -15.81 24.18 9.51
N GLY A 197 -15.66 24.74 10.72
CA GLY A 197 -16.23 24.16 11.94
C GLY A 197 -15.58 22.84 12.36
N ALA A 198 -14.27 22.67 12.14
CA ALA A 198 -13.56 21.42 12.41
C ALA A 198 -13.66 20.95 13.87
N TRP A 199 -13.87 21.89 14.79
CA TRP A 199 -14.14 21.61 16.19
C TRP A 199 -15.05 22.67 16.81
N ARG A 200 -15.61 22.32 17.98
CA ARG A 200 -16.19 23.27 18.93
C ARG A 200 -15.37 23.31 20.22
N LEU A 201 -15.34 24.47 20.88
CA LEU A 201 -14.65 24.61 22.17
C LEU A 201 -15.57 24.23 23.32
N ILE A 202 -15.11 23.36 24.21
CA ILE A 202 -15.85 22.92 25.40
C ILE A 202 -14.95 22.97 26.65
N GLU A 203 -15.57 23.07 27.82
CA GLU A 203 -14.84 22.97 29.10
C GLU A 203 -14.35 21.56 29.36
N ARG A 204 -13.08 21.45 29.73
CA ARG A 204 -12.46 20.17 30.03
C ARG A 204 -12.97 19.62 31.37
N SER A 205 -13.55 18.42 31.32
CA SER A 205 -13.88 17.65 32.52
C SER A 205 -12.67 16.82 33.01
N PRO A 206 -12.54 16.55 34.33
CA PRO A 206 -11.37 15.84 34.87
C PRO A 206 -11.08 14.46 34.24
N ASN A 207 -12.13 13.73 33.83
CA ASN A 207 -12.03 12.39 33.25
C ASN A 207 -12.02 12.39 31.71
N MET A 208 -11.94 13.56 31.08
CA MET A 208 -11.95 13.68 29.63
C MET A 208 -10.60 13.23 29.05
N ALA A 209 -10.63 12.22 28.18
CA ALA A 209 -9.48 11.81 27.40
C ALA A 209 -9.22 12.86 26.31
N VAL A 210 -8.15 13.65 26.49
CA VAL A 210 -7.79 14.74 25.57
C VAL A 210 -6.52 14.35 24.82
N LEU A 211 -6.65 14.17 23.51
CA LEU A 211 -5.53 13.92 22.63
C LEU A 211 -4.65 15.16 22.50
N ARG A 212 -3.34 14.94 22.33
CA ARG A 212 -2.41 16.01 21.99
C ARG A 212 -2.49 16.31 20.50
N GLY A 213 -2.21 17.56 20.14
CA GLY A 213 -1.91 17.93 18.77
C GLY A 213 -0.49 18.46 18.61
N GLN A 214 -0.01 18.47 17.37
CA GLN A 214 1.30 18.99 17.00
C GLN A 214 1.25 19.74 15.67
N TRP A 215 2.17 20.70 15.52
CA TRP A 215 2.40 21.40 14.27
C TRP A 215 3.33 20.59 13.37
N VAL A 216 2.89 20.35 12.14
CA VAL A 216 3.72 19.79 11.06
C VAL A 216 3.96 20.88 10.02
N PHE A 217 5.22 21.13 9.70
CA PHE A 217 5.64 22.16 8.76
C PHE A 217 6.15 21.55 7.46
N ASP A 218 5.97 22.27 6.36
CA ASP A 218 6.42 21.89 5.03
C ASP A 218 6.66 23.13 4.15
N LYS A 219 7.41 22.96 3.05
CA LYS A 219 7.64 23.99 2.02
C LYS A 219 7.21 23.44 0.66
N LYS A 220 6.56 24.29 -0.12
CA LYS A 220 6.34 24.02 -1.54
C LYS A 220 7.40 24.72 -2.35
N PHE A 221 7.93 23.99 -3.31
CA PHE A 221 8.92 24.47 -4.26
C PHE A 221 8.31 24.48 -5.66
N ASN A 222 8.75 25.41 -6.49
CA ASN A 222 8.50 25.33 -7.93
C ASN A 222 9.47 24.34 -8.60
N ASN A 223 9.35 24.19 -9.91
CA ASN A 223 10.23 23.34 -10.72
C ASN A 223 11.70 23.79 -10.74
N LEU A 224 12.00 25.02 -10.27
CA LEU A 224 13.35 25.57 -10.17
C LEU A 224 13.93 25.42 -8.75
N GLY A 225 13.26 24.69 -7.85
CA GLY A 225 13.71 24.50 -6.47
C GLY A 225 13.53 25.73 -5.57
N LYS A 226 12.86 26.79 -6.05
CA LYS A 226 12.58 27.99 -5.24
C LYS A 226 11.33 27.79 -4.42
N VAL A 227 11.37 28.18 -3.15
CA VAL A 227 10.20 28.15 -2.26
C VAL A 227 9.12 29.06 -2.82
N VAL A 228 7.94 28.50 -3.06
CA VAL A 228 6.74 29.23 -3.49
C VAL A 228 5.73 29.39 -2.37
N ARG A 229 5.77 28.52 -1.35
CA ARG A 229 4.79 28.58 -0.26
C ARG A 229 5.26 27.85 1.00
N TYR A 230 5.05 28.48 2.14
CA TYR A 230 5.19 27.84 3.44
C TYR A 230 3.88 27.16 3.85
N LYS A 231 3.98 25.97 4.43
CA LYS A 231 2.83 25.18 4.88
C LYS A 231 2.98 24.81 6.35
N ALA A 232 1.87 24.90 7.07
CA ALA A 232 1.74 24.42 8.44
C ALA A 232 0.40 23.69 8.55
N ARG A 233 0.38 22.55 9.24
CA ARG A 233 -0.83 21.79 9.53
C ARG A 233 -0.91 21.49 11.02
N TRP A 234 -2.09 21.66 11.59
CA TRP A 234 -2.37 21.20 12.95
C TRP A 234 -2.84 19.76 12.90
N VAL A 235 -2.08 18.85 13.50
CA VAL A 235 -2.25 17.40 13.36
C VAL A 235 -2.53 16.79 14.72
N VAL A 236 -3.56 15.95 14.80
CA VAL A 236 -3.85 15.13 15.98
C VAL A 236 -2.76 14.06 16.12
N CYS A 237 -2.27 13.84 17.34
CA CYS A 237 -1.36 12.74 17.62
C CYS A 237 -2.14 11.41 17.73
N GLY A 238 -2.60 10.88 16.59
CA GLY A 238 -3.42 9.66 16.56
C GLY A 238 -2.72 8.39 17.03
N ASN A 239 -1.40 8.40 17.20
CA ASN A 239 -0.66 7.34 17.87
C ASN A 239 -1.10 7.12 19.32
N TYR A 240 -1.76 8.10 19.94
CA TYR A 240 -2.36 7.99 21.27
C TYR A 240 -3.84 7.57 21.26
N GLN A 241 -4.47 7.39 20.09
CA GLN A 241 -5.86 6.92 20.01
C GLN A 241 -5.98 5.43 20.36
N GLN A 242 -7.03 5.11 21.10
CA GLN A 242 -7.40 3.78 21.57
C GLN A 242 -8.59 3.22 20.78
N LYS A 243 -8.42 2.01 20.24
CA LYS A 243 -9.48 1.29 19.53
C LYS A 243 -10.60 0.93 20.52
N GLY A 244 -11.85 1.09 20.10
CA GLY A 244 -13.05 0.87 20.93
C GLY A 244 -13.37 2.03 21.87
N VAL A 245 -12.55 3.10 21.88
CA VAL A 245 -12.82 4.34 22.62
C VAL A 245 -12.87 5.52 21.64
N ASP A 246 -11.77 5.76 20.91
CA ASP A 246 -11.64 6.90 20.00
C ASP A 246 -12.02 6.57 18.55
N TYR A 247 -12.06 5.27 18.20
CA TYR A 247 -12.44 4.78 16.88
C TYR A 247 -12.79 3.29 16.93
N SER A 248 -13.68 2.86 16.04
CA SER A 248 -14.04 1.44 15.86
C SER A 248 -13.30 0.79 14.69
N LYS A 249 -13.26 1.49 13.54
CA LYS A 249 -12.70 1.02 12.26
C LYS A 249 -11.74 2.06 11.69
N THR A 250 -10.75 1.59 10.92
CA THR A 250 -9.74 2.47 10.29
C THR A 250 -9.43 2.09 8.85
N PHE A 251 -9.90 0.94 8.39
CA PHE A 251 -9.53 0.41 7.08
C PHE A 251 -10.26 1.16 5.97
N ALA A 252 -9.53 1.91 5.15
CA ALA A 252 -10.02 2.49 3.90
C ALA A 252 -9.42 1.71 2.72
N PRO A 253 -10.20 1.36 1.68
CA PRO A 253 -9.65 0.78 0.47
C PRO A 253 -8.59 1.68 -0.18
N VAL A 254 -7.47 1.09 -0.61
CA VAL A 254 -6.39 1.79 -1.31
C VAL A 254 -6.14 1.10 -2.64
N VAL A 255 -6.05 1.89 -3.71
CA VAL A 255 -5.74 1.39 -5.05
C VAL A 255 -4.30 0.87 -5.06
N SER A 256 -4.10 -0.37 -5.50
CA SER A 256 -2.76 -0.95 -5.64
C SER A 256 -2.01 -0.32 -6.84
N ALA A 257 -0.68 -0.42 -6.82
CA ALA A 257 0.14 -0.04 -7.98
C ALA A 257 -0.21 -0.88 -9.22
N SER A 258 -0.55 -2.16 -9.04
CA SER A 258 -0.99 -3.04 -10.14
C SER A 258 -2.30 -2.56 -10.76
N THR A 259 -3.29 -2.20 -9.95
CA THR A 259 -4.56 -1.63 -10.42
C THR A 259 -4.34 -0.34 -11.18
N SER A 260 -3.55 0.58 -10.62
CA SER A 260 -3.25 1.86 -11.27
C SER A 260 -2.60 1.66 -12.64
N ARG A 261 -1.61 0.76 -12.74
CA ARG A 261 -0.95 0.45 -14.01
C ARG A 261 -1.85 -0.28 -14.99
N ALA A 262 -2.71 -1.19 -14.53
CA ALA A 262 -3.70 -1.85 -15.38
C ALA A 262 -4.67 -0.83 -15.99
N LEU A 263 -5.17 0.13 -15.21
CA LEU A 263 -6.00 1.23 -15.71
C LEU A 263 -5.25 2.10 -16.73
N MET A 264 -3.96 2.40 -16.50
CA MET A 264 -3.13 3.11 -17.46
C MET A 264 -2.93 2.31 -18.76
N ALA A 265 -2.69 1.01 -18.66
CA ALA A 265 -2.56 0.10 -19.80
C ALA A 265 -3.85 0.05 -20.64
N ILE A 266 -5.00 -0.07 -19.99
CA ILE A 266 -6.32 0.01 -20.62
C ILE A 266 -6.51 1.36 -21.32
N SER A 267 -6.20 2.47 -20.62
CA SER A 267 -6.35 3.81 -21.19
C SER A 267 -5.48 4.02 -22.44
N ALA A 268 -4.26 3.45 -22.44
CA ALA A 268 -3.36 3.50 -23.58
C ALA A 268 -3.92 2.69 -24.75
N SER A 269 -4.30 1.43 -24.51
CA SER A 269 -4.88 0.52 -25.50
C SER A 269 -6.12 1.13 -26.16
N ARG A 270 -7.03 1.71 -25.38
CA ARG A 270 -8.29 2.29 -25.87
C ARG A 270 -8.17 3.73 -26.37
N GLY A 271 -7.00 4.35 -26.27
CA GLY A 271 -6.83 5.75 -26.62
C GLY A 271 -7.57 6.73 -25.69
N TRP A 272 -7.92 6.34 -24.47
CA TRP A 272 -8.64 7.18 -23.51
C TRP A 272 -7.76 8.23 -22.84
N HIS A 273 -8.34 9.40 -22.58
CA HIS A 273 -7.70 10.44 -21.78
C HIS A 273 -7.78 10.10 -20.29
N VAL A 274 -6.74 10.47 -19.54
CA VAL A 274 -6.66 10.28 -18.09
C VAL A 274 -6.77 11.64 -17.43
N LEU A 275 -7.95 11.93 -16.89
CA LEU A 275 -8.19 13.15 -16.12
C LEU A 275 -7.87 12.93 -14.65
N GLN A 276 -7.22 13.91 -14.04
CA GLN A 276 -6.93 13.90 -12.61
C GLN A 276 -7.58 15.09 -11.91
N ILE A 277 -8.21 14.79 -10.78
CA ILE A 277 -8.70 15.78 -9.83
C ILE A 277 -8.01 15.56 -8.48
N ASP A 278 -7.62 16.64 -7.82
CA ASP A 278 -7.07 16.61 -6.46
C ASP A 278 -8.07 17.23 -5.49
N MET A 279 -8.42 16.49 -4.46
CA MET A 279 -9.42 16.92 -3.47
C MET A 279 -8.75 17.83 -2.45
N VAL A 280 -9.18 19.09 -2.38
CA VAL A 280 -8.58 20.04 -1.44
C VAL A 280 -9.02 19.66 -0.02
N THR A 281 -8.03 19.36 0.81
CA THR A 281 -8.21 18.99 2.22
C THR A 281 -9.23 17.87 2.46
N ALA A 282 -9.14 16.80 1.66
CA ALA A 282 -10.04 15.64 1.69
C ALA A 282 -10.57 15.23 3.08
N PHE A 283 -9.68 15.00 4.06
CA PHE A 283 -10.12 14.53 5.39
C PHE A 283 -11.01 15.52 6.15
N LEU A 284 -10.80 16.82 5.95
CA LEU A 284 -11.59 17.86 6.60
C LEU A 284 -13.01 17.97 6.04
N ASN A 285 -13.27 17.38 4.86
CA ASN A 285 -14.61 17.34 4.28
C ASN A 285 -15.47 16.22 4.87
N ALA A 286 -14.90 15.31 5.66
CA ALA A 286 -15.62 14.21 6.28
C ALA A 286 -15.97 14.53 7.74
N GLN A 287 -17.22 14.27 8.13
CA GLN A 287 -17.69 14.43 9.51
C GLN A 287 -17.31 13.23 10.37
N LEU A 288 -17.09 13.49 11.67
CA LEU A 288 -16.98 12.42 12.65
C LEU A 288 -18.36 11.82 12.96
N PRO A 289 -18.47 10.49 13.09
CA PRO A 289 -19.69 9.85 13.56
C PRO A 289 -20.12 10.37 14.93
N ALA A 290 -21.43 10.50 15.17
CA ALA A 290 -21.96 11.05 16.42
C ALA A 290 -21.61 10.22 17.67
N ASP A 291 -21.34 8.93 17.49
CA ASP A 291 -20.89 7.99 18.52
C ASP A 291 -19.38 8.06 18.78
N GLU A 292 -18.58 8.60 17.85
CA GLU A 292 -17.14 8.80 18.02
C GLU A 292 -16.83 10.24 18.49
N ARG A 293 -16.91 10.49 19.80
CA ARG A 293 -16.55 11.79 20.39
C ARG A 293 -15.07 11.88 20.73
N ILE A 294 -14.34 12.72 19.99
CA ILE A 294 -12.90 12.91 20.14
C ILE A 294 -12.59 14.31 20.64
N TYR A 295 -11.81 14.39 21.72
CA TYR A 295 -11.34 15.65 22.29
C TYR A 295 -9.85 15.82 22.06
N MET A 296 -9.41 17.03 21.74
CA MET A 296 -7.99 17.36 21.61
C MET A 296 -7.62 18.71 22.22
N SER A 297 -6.35 18.88 22.54
CA SER A 297 -5.79 20.17 22.93
C SER A 297 -5.92 21.19 21.80
N GLN A 298 -6.24 22.43 22.14
CA GLN A 298 -6.22 23.55 21.19
C GLN A 298 -4.85 23.73 20.52
N PRO A 299 -4.78 24.30 19.30
CA PRO A 299 -3.52 24.56 18.61
C PRO A 299 -2.53 25.36 19.46
N THR A 300 -1.32 24.81 19.62
CA THR A 300 -0.29 25.44 20.47
C THR A 300 0.07 26.81 19.91
N GLY A 301 -0.12 27.86 20.72
CA GLY A 301 0.10 29.25 20.33
C GLY A 301 -1.15 29.99 19.84
N PHE A 302 -2.30 29.32 19.75
CA PHE A 302 -3.57 29.87 19.25
C PHE A 302 -4.74 29.48 20.16
N ARG A 303 -4.53 29.54 21.48
CA ARG A 303 -5.58 29.22 22.46
C ARG A 303 -6.61 30.34 22.51
N GLU A 304 -7.87 29.97 22.60
CA GLU A 304 -9.01 30.87 22.71
C GLU A 304 -9.89 30.55 23.91
N GLY A 305 -10.63 31.57 24.33
CA GLY A 305 -11.52 31.53 25.49
C GLY A 305 -10.80 31.64 26.84
N ARG A 306 -11.60 31.68 27.91
CA ARG A 306 -11.13 31.70 29.30
C ARG A 306 -11.35 30.32 29.92
N GLY A 307 -10.41 29.85 30.74
CA GLY A 307 -10.48 28.52 31.38
C GLY A 307 -9.73 27.42 30.61
N ASP A 308 -9.85 26.18 31.09
CA ASP A 308 -9.25 25.00 30.43
C ASP A 308 -10.22 24.45 29.37
N LEU A 309 -10.23 25.11 28.20
CA LEU A 309 -11.04 24.72 27.06
C LEU A 309 -10.29 23.77 26.13
N VAL A 310 -11.00 22.78 25.59
CA VAL A 310 -10.49 21.80 24.62
C VAL A 310 -11.35 21.78 23.36
N CYS A 311 -10.78 21.30 22.26
CA CYS A 311 -11.48 21.12 20.99
C CYS A 311 -12.20 19.77 21.00
N GLU A 312 -13.52 19.76 20.89
CA GLU A 312 -14.28 18.58 20.48
C GLU A 312 -14.34 18.56 18.95
N LEU A 313 -13.76 17.54 18.35
CA LEU A 313 -13.65 17.42 16.90
C LEU A 313 -15.01 17.09 16.28
N MET A 314 -15.35 17.80 15.21
CA MET A 314 -16.55 17.55 14.41
C MET A 314 -16.22 16.88 13.07
N GLN A 315 -14.96 16.98 12.62
CA GLN A 315 -14.49 16.50 11.31
C GLN A 315 -13.25 15.61 11.44
N GLY A 316 -12.97 14.85 10.39
CA GLY A 316 -11.76 14.03 10.23
C GLY A 316 -10.48 14.87 10.15
N LEU A 317 -9.97 15.33 11.28
CA LEU A 317 -8.72 16.09 11.32
C LEU A 317 -7.51 15.20 10.99
N TYR A 318 -6.46 15.81 10.43
CA TYR A 318 -5.21 15.13 10.09
C TYR A 318 -4.64 14.37 11.29
N GLY A 319 -4.11 13.17 11.04
CA GLY A 319 -3.46 12.34 12.06
C GLY A 319 -4.41 11.44 12.83
N LEU A 320 -5.74 11.60 12.70
CA LEU A 320 -6.70 10.60 13.18
C LEU A 320 -6.52 9.29 12.41
N LYS A 321 -6.57 8.17 13.13
CA LYS A 321 -6.42 6.82 12.56
C LYS A 321 -7.52 6.45 11.57
N GLN A 322 -8.72 6.99 11.73
CA GLN A 322 -9.88 6.72 10.87
C GLN A 322 -10.10 7.77 9.76
N ALA A 323 -9.31 8.83 9.69
CA ALA A 323 -9.56 9.97 8.77
C ALA A 323 -9.72 9.55 7.30
N ALA A 324 -8.91 8.61 6.84
CA ALA A 324 -8.99 8.10 5.47
C ALA A 324 -10.29 7.32 5.21
N LEU A 325 -10.76 6.54 6.20
CA LEU A 325 -12.01 5.79 6.10
C LEU A 325 -13.20 6.74 6.07
N LEU A 326 -13.23 7.74 6.95
CA LEU A 326 -14.28 8.76 6.98
C LEU A 326 -14.42 9.46 5.63
N TRP A 327 -13.29 9.84 5.02
CA TRP A 327 -13.29 10.45 3.70
C TRP A 327 -13.79 9.49 2.60
N TYR A 328 -13.35 8.23 2.63
CA TYR A 328 -13.81 7.22 1.68
C TYR A 328 -15.32 7.02 1.75
N GLU A 329 -15.88 6.85 2.96
CA GLU A 329 -17.31 6.65 3.18
C GLU A 329 -18.11 7.87 2.73
N GLU A 330 -17.63 9.08 3.05
CA GLU A 330 -18.28 10.33 2.66
C GLU A 330 -18.31 10.51 1.14
N LEU A 331 -17.16 10.34 0.47
CA LEU A 331 -17.07 10.46 -0.98
C LEU A 331 -17.92 9.38 -1.68
N ARG A 332 -17.86 8.13 -1.20
CA ARG A 332 -18.66 7.02 -1.74
C ARG A 332 -20.15 7.30 -1.58
N ARG A 333 -20.58 7.73 -0.40
CA ARG A 333 -21.99 8.08 -0.11
C ARG A 333 -22.48 9.18 -1.06
N MET A 334 -21.68 10.24 -1.22
CA MET A 334 -22.01 11.36 -2.13
C MET A 334 -22.14 10.88 -3.59
N LEU A 335 -21.18 10.09 -4.07
CA LEU A 335 -21.20 9.57 -5.45
C LEU A 335 -22.43 8.66 -5.69
N LEU A 336 -22.75 7.77 -4.75
CA LEU A 336 -23.92 6.90 -4.88
C LEU A 336 -25.24 7.69 -4.84
N GLN A 337 -25.37 8.67 -3.94
CA GLN A 337 -26.58 9.49 -3.83
C GLN A 337 -26.80 10.42 -5.03
N SER A 338 -25.73 10.88 -5.66
CA SER A 338 -25.82 11.68 -6.89
C SER A 338 -26.23 10.84 -8.10
N GLY A 339 -26.27 9.51 -7.98
CA GLY A 339 -26.64 8.61 -9.07
C GLY A 339 -25.48 8.33 -10.02
N PHE A 340 -24.25 8.30 -9.50
CA PHE A 340 -23.03 8.06 -10.27
C PHE A 340 -23.18 6.84 -11.20
N ARG A 341 -23.08 7.13 -12.50
CA ARG A 341 -22.94 6.13 -13.56
C ARG A 341 -21.52 6.24 -14.09
N ILE A 342 -20.86 5.10 -14.24
CA ILE A 342 -19.45 4.97 -14.66
C ILE A 342 -19.19 5.65 -16.02
N GLU A 343 -20.24 5.88 -16.81
CA GLU A 343 -20.17 6.29 -18.22
C GLU A 343 -19.98 7.80 -18.46
N ASP A 344 -20.21 8.69 -17.48
CA ASP A 344 -20.09 10.14 -17.68
C ASP A 344 -19.07 10.79 -16.71
N LEU A 345 -17.82 10.88 -17.18
CA LEU A 345 -16.70 11.49 -16.46
C LEU A 345 -16.89 12.99 -16.19
N ASN A 346 -17.54 13.71 -17.11
CA ASN A 346 -17.76 15.16 -16.96
C ASN A 346 -18.83 15.42 -15.90
N TRP A 347 -19.90 14.62 -15.92
CA TRP A 347 -20.89 14.64 -14.86
C TRP A 347 -20.27 14.31 -13.51
N ALA A 348 -19.43 13.26 -13.41
CA ALA A 348 -18.81 12.86 -12.15
C ALA A 348 -17.94 13.98 -11.57
N LYS A 349 -17.13 14.61 -12.43
CA LYS A 349 -16.32 15.77 -12.06
C LYS A 349 -17.16 16.95 -11.60
N ALA A 350 -18.25 17.27 -12.30
CA ALA A 350 -19.16 18.35 -11.93
C ALA A 350 -19.88 18.07 -10.60
N ALA A 351 -20.32 16.82 -10.37
CA ALA A 351 -20.97 16.40 -9.14
C ALA A 351 -20.03 16.51 -7.93
N ILE A 352 -18.76 16.10 -8.09
CA ILE A 352 -17.75 16.26 -7.03
C ILE A 352 -17.48 17.76 -6.78
N ALA A 353 -17.28 18.55 -7.84
CA ALA A 353 -17.01 19.98 -7.74
C ALA A 353 -18.16 20.78 -7.08
N ALA A 354 -19.40 20.32 -7.22
CA ALA A 354 -20.57 20.94 -6.60
C ALA A 354 -20.61 20.74 -5.07
N ASN A 355 -19.98 19.67 -4.56
CA ASN A 355 -20.00 19.33 -3.14
C ASN A 355 -18.69 19.67 -2.42
N TYR A 356 -17.56 19.68 -3.13
CA TYR A 356 -16.24 19.81 -2.54
C TYR A 356 -15.32 20.72 -3.37
N GLU A 357 -14.42 21.40 -2.69
CA GLU A 357 -13.33 22.15 -3.32
C GLU A 357 -12.37 21.16 -4.00
N ILE A 358 -12.28 21.26 -5.33
CA ILE A 358 -11.37 20.44 -6.14
C ILE A 358 -10.35 21.31 -6.85
N LYS A 359 -9.18 20.73 -7.04
CA LYS A 359 -8.19 21.23 -7.98
C LYS A 359 -8.19 20.32 -9.20
N ASP A 360 -8.67 20.86 -10.31
CA ASP A 360 -8.65 20.20 -11.59
C ASP A 360 -7.23 20.24 -12.18
N VAL A 361 -6.64 19.06 -12.38
CA VAL A 361 -5.31 18.92 -13.01
C VAL A 361 -5.46 18.74 -14.53
N GLY A 362 -6.65 18.40 -15.02
CA GLY A 362 -6.90 18.13 -16.44
C GLY A 362 -6.17 16.87 -16.93
N ASP A 363 -5.70 16.92 -18.18
CA ASP A 363 -4.84 15.88 -18.77
C ASP A 363 -3.53 15.82 -17.98
N SER A 364 -3.41 14.80 -17.14
CA SER A 364 -2.31 14.72 -16.19
C SER A 364 -1.06 14.15 -16.83
N ASN A 365 0.04 14.90 -16.73
CA ASN A 365 1.38 14.40 -17.03
C ASN A 365 2.05 13.74 -15.80
N ARG A 366 1.35 13.64 -14.66
CA ARG A 366 1.90 13.08 -13.42
C ARG A 366 0.83 12.44 -12.53
N TYR A 367 0.99 11.17 -12.19
CA TYR A 367 0.12 10.46 -11.25
C TYR A 367 0.93 9.85 -10.10
N LEU A 368 0.60 10.19 -8.85
CA LEU A 368 1.27 9.69 -7.64
C LEU A 368 2.82 9.75 -7.70
N GLY A 369 3.36 10.84 -8.24
CA GLY A 369 4.81 11.04 -8.37
C GLY A 369 5.46 10.29 -9.55
N MET A 370 4.69 9.55 -10.35
CA MET A 370 5.10 9.03 -11.65
C MET A 370 4.81 10.05 -12.73
N LYS A 371 5.75 10.25 -13.66
CA LYS A 371 5.56 11.00 -14.90
C LYS A 371 4.78 10.14 -15.88
N ILE A 372 3.79 10.73 -16.54
CA ILE A 372 3.02 10.15 -17.64
C ILE A 372 3.44 10.86 -18.92
N GLU A 373 3.97 10.11 -19.87
CA GLU A 373 4.29 10.59 -21.20
C GLU A 373 3.42 9.86 -22.20
N ARG A 374 2.62 10.62 -22.95
CA ARG A 374 1.66 10.06 -23.89
C ARG A 374 1.97 10.57 -25.29
N ASP A 375 2.03 9.64 -26.23
CA ASP A 375 2.11 9.91 -27.66
C ASP A 375 0.88 9.32 -28.36
N SER A 376 0.78 9.49 -29.69
CA SER A 376 -0.37 9.00 -30.47
C SER A 376 -0.56 7.47 -30.48
N THR A 377 0.46 6.73 -30.06
CA THR A 377 0.58 5.27 -30.13
C THR A 377 0.88 4.60 -28.78
N SER A 378 1.29 5.35 -27.75
CA SER A 378 1.75 4.78 -26.49
C SER A 378 1.58 5.71 -25.29
N LEU A 379 1.55 5.11 -24.10
CA LEU A 379 1.63 5.77 -22.80
C LEU A 379 2.80 5.16 -22.01
N THR A 380 3.68 6.00 -21.51
CA THR A 380 4.86 5.63 -20.73
C THR A 380 4.79 6.18 -19.31
N LEU A 381 5.07 5.32 -18.31
CA LEU A 381 5.22 5.73 -16.91
C LEU A 381 6.70 5.69 -16.48
N SER A 382 7.19 6.76 -15.86
CA SER A 382 8.59 6.87 -15.40
C SER A 382 8.73 7.72 -14.13
N GLN A 383 9.89 7.67 -13.45
CA GLN A 383 10.17 8.46 -12.24
C GLN A 383 11.55 9.16 -12.26
N PRO A 384 11.93 9.88 -13.34
CA PRO A 384 13.27 10.44 -13.48
C PRO A 384 13.61 11.44 -12.36
N LEU A 385 12.68 12.35 -12.02
CA LEU A 385 12.89 13.34 -10.96
C LEU A 385 13.10 12.68 -9.58
N PHE A 386 12.38 11.60 -9.28
CA PHE A 386 12.59 10.88 -8.03
C PHE A 386 13.98 10.25 -7.97
N ILE A 387 14.43 9.65 -9.09
CA ILE A 387 15.76 9.06 -9.18
C ILE A 387 16.84 10.14 -9.02
N THR A 388 16.71 11.29 -9.70
CA THR A 388 17.65 12.41 -9.56
C THR A 388 17.73 12.90 -8.11
N ASN A 389 16.59 13.16 -7.46
CA ASN A 389 16.57 13.60 -6.07
C ASN A 389 17.17 12.55 -5.11
N LEU A 390 16.94 11.25 -5.38
CA LEU A 390 17.54 10.16 -4.59
C LEU A 390 19.06 10.13 -4.76
N LEU A 391 19.57 10.41 -5.96
CA LEU A 391 21.01 10.45 -6.21
C LEU A 391 21.65 11.65 -5.52
N GLU A 392 21.02 12.82 -5.58
CA GLU A 392 21.46 14.02 -4.84
C GLU A 392 21.45 13.78 -3.31
N GLU A 393 20.39 13.15 -2.76
CA GLU A 393 20.28 12.84 -1.32
C GLU A 393 21.47 12.02 -0.81
N PHE A 394 22.00 11.12 -1.65
CA PHE A 394 23.11 10.24 -1.32
C PHE A 394 24.46 10.71 -1.89
N ALA A 395 24.54 11.92 -2.46
CA ALA A 395 25.72 12.48 -3.12
C ALA A 395 26.29 11.57 -4.23
N MET A 396 25.39 11.06 -5.08
CA MET A 396 25.64 10.09 -6.15
C MET A 396 25.19 10.63 -7.52
N ASP A 397 24.88 11.92 -7.64
CA ASP A 397 24.44 12.59 -8.87
C ASP A 397 25.53 12.68 -9.95
N ASP A 398 26.81 12.66 -9.57
CA ASP A 398 27.97 12.61 -10.49
C ASP A 398 28.66 11.22 -10.52
N CYS A 399 27.97 10.17 -10.08
CA CYS A 399 28.57 8.84 -10.04
C CYS A 399 28.70 8.20 -11.44
N HIS A 400 29.72 7.36 -11.64
CA HIS A 400 29.82 6.58 -12.88
C HIS A 400 28.78 5.45 -12.93
N PRO A 401 28.04 5.31 -14.04
CA PRO A 401 26.98 4.33 -14.11
C PRO A 401 27.51 2.89 -14.17
N THR A 402 26.70 1.94 -13.68
CA THR A 402 26.96 0.50 -13.81
C THR A 402 25.83 -0.20 -14.53
N SER A 403 26.12 -1.30 -15.23
CA SER A 403 25.13 -1.94 -16.10
C SER A 403 24.18 -2.92 -15.42
N THR A 404 24.46 -3.34 -14.18
CA THR A 404 23.59 -4.22 -13.36
C THR A 404 23.38 -3.62 -11.97
N PRO A 405 22.19 -3.76 -11.36
CA PRO A 405 21.88 -3.19 -10.06
C PRO A 405 22.65 -3.87 -8.91
N ILE A 406 22.93 -5.16 -9.04
CA ILE A 406 23.64 -5.97 -8.04
C ILE A 406 24.65 -6.90 -8.73
N GLU A 407 25.66 -7.35 -8.00
CA GLU A 407 26.68 -8.28 -8.47
C GLU A 407 26.31 -9.73 -8.16
N GLU A 408 26.55 -10.64 -9.10
CA GLU A 408 26.18 -12.07 -8.99
C GLU A 408 27.04 -12.85 -7.99
N ASN A 409 28.32 -12.48 -7.84
CA ASN A 409 29.31 -13.28 -7.13
C ASN A 409 29.80 -12.66 -5.81
N VAL A 410 28.97 -11.83 -5.17
CA VAL A 410 29.28 -11.27 -3.85
C VAL A 410 28.68 -12.14 -2.76
N ASP A 411 29.51 -12.52 -1.77
CA ASP A 411 29.04 -13.18 -0.56
C ASP A 411 28.64 -12.14 0.50
N PHE A 412 27.33 -12.00 0.68
CA PHE A 412 26.69 -11.11 1.67
C PHE A 412 26.37 -11.82 2.99
N MET A 413 26.58 -13.14 3.09
CA MET A 413 26.09 -13.96 4.21
C MET A 413 27.21 -14.38 5.17
N ASN A 414 28.33 -13.66 5.17
CA ASN A 414 29.40 -13.93 6.12
C ASN A 414 29.04 -13.33 7.49
N ASP A 415 28.56 -14.17 8.41
CA ASP A 415 28.16 -13.79 9.77
C ASP A 415 29.30 -13.19 10.61
N ASN A 416 30.56 -13.42 10.21
CA ASN A 416 31.72 -12.84 10.88
C ASN A 416 32.01 -11.39 10.45
N GLU A 417 31.24 -10.85 9.51
CA GLU A 417 31.45 -9.50 9.00
C GLU A 417 30.78 -8.47 9.93
N GLU A 418 31.56 -7.49 10.38
CA GLU A 418 31.07 -6.45 11.28
C GLU A 418 30.12 -5.47 10.56
N PRO A 419 29.17 -4.85 11.29
CA PRO A 419 28.31 -3.83 10.72
C PRO A 419 29.12 -2.63 10.22
N VAL A 420 28.58 -1.92 9.24
CA VAL A 420 29.20 -0.68 8.75
C VAL A 420 29.36 0.30 9.91
N ALA A 421 30.58 0.84 10.07
CA ALA A 421 30.82 1.93 11.00
C ALA A 421 30.04 3.18 10.59
N TYR A 422 29.53 3.94 11.56
CA TYR A 422 28.86 5.21 11.29
C TYR A 422 29.86 6.21 10.69
N THR A 423 29.46 6.86 9.60
CA THR A 423 30.23 7.92 8.94
C THR A 423 29.33 9.11 8.64
N ALA A 424 29.88 10.17 8.04
CA ALA A 424 29.05 11.27 7.53
C ALA A 424 28.07 10.81 6.44
N GLU A 425 28.45 9.81 5.64
CA GLU A 425 27.61 9.23 4.57
C GLU A 425 26.66 8.15 5.10
N PHE A 426 27.09 7.40 6.11
CA PHE A 426 26.40 6.20 6.58
C PHE A 426 25.85 6.34 8.00
N THR A 427 24.55 6.12 8.11
CA THR A 427 23.85 5.80 9.36
C THR A 427 22.89 4.65 9.10
N LEU A 428 22.47 3.93 10.14
CA LEU A 428 21.44 2.90 9.99
C LEU A 428 20.15 3.47 9.37
N ARG A 429 19.80 4.71 9.75
CA ARG A 429 18.63 5.41 9.21
C ARG A 429 18.78 5.75 7.72
N SER A 430 19.96 6.19 7.26
CA SER A 430 20.17 6.49 5.84
C SER A 430 20.10 5.23 4.99
N TYR A 431 20.64 4.10 5.48
CA TYR A 431 20.47 2.81 4.81
C TYR A 431 18.99 2.42 4.72
N GLN A 432 18.26 2.40 5.83
CA GLN A 432 16.84 2.03 5.87
C GLN A 432 15.98 2.95 4.99
N SER A 433 16.25 4.26 5.01
CA SER A 433 15.57 5.23 4.16
C SER A 433 15.86 4.98 2.68
N GLY A 434 17.13 4.77 2.33
CA GLY A 434 17.55 4.47 0.96
C GLY A 434 16.93 3.18 0.41
N ILE A 435 16.88 2.12 1.22
CA ILE A 435 16.16 0.89 0.85
C ILE A 435 14.67 1.15 0.65
N GLY A 436 14.03 1.95 1.52
CA GLY A 436 12.64 2.37 1.34
C GLY A 436 12.41 3.10 0.01
N SER A 437 13.31 4.01 -0.36
CA SER A 437 13.28 4.71 -1.65
C SER A 437 13.45 3.76 -2.84
N LEU A 438 14.35 2.77 -2.74
CA LEU A 438 14.50 1.74 -3.77
C LEU A 438 13.25 0.85 -3.88
N GLN A 439 12.64 0.47 -2.75
CA GLN A 439 11.39 -0.30 -2.74
C GLN A 439 10.23 0.49 -3.36
N TYR A 440 10.19 1.81 -3.14
CA TYR A 440 9.20 2.67 -3.78
C TYR A 440 9.36 2.68 -5.31
N LEU A 441 10.58 2.87 -5.83
CA LEU A 441 10.85 2.76 -7.26
C LEU A 441 10.50 1.37 -7.81
N ALA A 442 10.96 0.32 -7.11
CA ALA A 442 10.72 -1.07 -7.46
C ALA A 442 9.23 -1.40 -7.54
N THR A 443 8.41 -0.84 -6.64
CA THR A 443 6.98 -1.12 -6.60
C THR A 443 6.20 -0.38 -7.67
N ASN A 444 6.63 0.83 -8.05
CA ASN A 444 5.85 1.71 -8.92
C ASN A 444 6.27 1.64 -10.40
N THR A 445 7.56 1.76 -10.71
CA THR A 445 8.02 1.92 -12.11
C THR A 445 9.23 1.09 -12.52
N ARG A 446 9.98 0.50 -11.57
CA ARG A 446 11.28 -0.12 -11.82
C ARG A 446 11.32 -1.61 -11.44
N PRO A 447 10.64 -2.50 -12.20
CA PRO A 447 10.72 -3.94 -11.94
C PRO A 447 12.16 -4.47 -11.95
N ASP A 448 13.02 -3.85 -12.76
CA ASP A 448 14.44 -4.15 -12.93
C ASP A 448 15.30 -3.99 -11.67
N VAL A 449 14.91 -3.14 -10.71
CA VAL A 449 15.62 -3.03 -9.42
C VAL A 449 14.93 -3.80 -8.28
N SER A 450 13.83 -4.50 -8.55
CA SER A 450 13.01 -5.14 -7.51
C SER A 450 13.77 -6.19 -6.72
N PHE A 451 14.53 -7.05 -7.40
CA PHE A 451 15.36 -8.04 -6.71
C PHE A 451 16.38 -7.37 -5.79
N ALA A 452 17.11 -6.36 -6.28
CA ALA A 452 18.14 -5.66 -5.50
C ALA A 452 17.54 -4.97 -4.26
N ALA A 453 16.42 -4.27 -4.42
CA ALA A 453 15.72 -3.59 -3.33
C ALA A 453 15.23 -4.59 -2.26
N GLY A 454 14.62 -5.70 -2.68
CA GLY A 454 14.11 -6.74 -1.79
C GLY A 454 15.24 -7.51 -1.08
N PHE A 455 16.32 -7.84 -1.79
CA PHE A 455 17.47 -8.55 -1.25
C PHE A 455 18.24 -7.70 -0.23
N LEU A 456 18.58 -6.45 -0.58
CA LEU A 456 19.30 -5.55 0.33
C LEU A 456 18.46 -5.17 1.56
N GLY A 457 17.14 -5.16 1.43
CA GLY A 457 16.22 -4.96 2.55
C GLY A 457 16.31 -6.03 3.65
N ARG A 458 16.79 -7.24 3.34
CA ARG A 458 17.00 -8.31 4.34
C ARG A 458 18.02 -7.92 5.41
N PHE A 459 18.91 -6.99 5.10
CA PHE A 459 19.99 -6.53 5.97
C PHE A 459 19.68 -5.23 6.70
N SER A 460 18.42 -4.76 6.67
CA SER A 460 18.03 -3.44 7.23
C SER A 460 18.26 -3.30 8.74
N ALA A 461 18.35 -4.40 9.48
CA ALA A 461 18.63 -4.38 10.91
C ALA A 461 20.14 -4.28 11.23
N ARG A 462 20.99 -4.91 10.42
CA ARG A 462 22.44 -5.01 10.64
C ARG A 462 23.18 -5.06 9.28
N PRO A 463 23.30 -3.94 8.55
CA PRO A 463 23.99 -3.90 7.27
C PRO A 463 25.53 -3.91 7.44
N THR A 464 26.23 -4.58 6.53
CA THR A 464 27.71 -4.63 6.43
C THR A 464 28.24 -3.72 5.32
N SER A 465 29.57 -3.55 5.25
CA SER A 465 30.22 -2.69 4.25
C SER A 465 29.90 -3.11 2.82
N LYS A 466 29.74 -4.43 2.59
CA LYS A 466 29.27 -4.96 1.30
C LYS A 466 27.84 -4.58 1.00
N ASN A 467 26.94 -4.61 1.98
CA ASN A 467 25.55 -4.18 1.76
C ASN A 467 25.48 -2.70 1.38
N TRP A 468 26.26 -1.84 2.06
CA TRP A 468 26.34 -0.42 1.72
C TRP A 468 26.93 -0.18 0.32
N ALA A 469 28.00 -0.90 -0.04
CA ALA A 469 28.58 -0.84 -1.37
C ALA A 469 27.60 -1.31 -2.47
N ALA A 470 26.83 -2.36 -2.22
CA ALA A 470 25.82 -2.87 -3.14
C ALA A 470 24.61 -1.94 -3.27
N PHE A 471 24.20 -1.27 -2.19
CA PHE A 471 23.22 -0.18 -2.25
C PHE A 471 23.73 0.96 -3.14
N LYS A 472 24.95 1.45 -2.90
CA LYS A 472 25.56 2.49 -3.76
C LYS A 472 25.72 2.02 -5.20
N ARG A 473 25.98 0.74 -5.46
CA ARG A 473 25.96 0.17 -6.82
C ARG A 473 24.58 0.25 -7.47
N THR A 474 23.51 -0.06 -6.72
CA THR A 474 22.14 0.07 -7.25
C THR A 474 21.86 1.52 -7.65
N LEU A 475 22.33 2.50 -6.88
CA LEU A 475 22.27 3.91 -7.26
C LEU A 475 23.07 4.22 -8.53
N ARG A 476 24.29 3.70 -8.70
CA ARG A 476 25.04 3.84 -9.97
C ARG A 476 24.29 3.24 -11.16
N TYR A 477 23.58 2.14 -10.97
CA TYR A 477 22.73 1.59 -12.02
C TYR A 477 21.57 2.53 -12.37
N LEU A 478 20.91 3.11 -11.36
CA LEU A 478 19.86 4.10 -11.55
C LEU A 478 20.36 5.36 -12.28
N GLN A 479 21.57 5.85 -11.97
CA GLN A 479 22.21 6.97 -12.68
C GLN A 479 22.33 6.71 -14.18
N GLY A 480 22.69 5.49 -14.58
CA GLY A 480 22.75 5.11 -16.00
C GLY A 480 21.39 4.88 -16.66
N THR A 481 20.31 4.86 -15.88
CA THR A 481 18.97 4.45 -16.33
C THR A 481 17.87 5.40 -15.84
N ILE A 482 18.20 6.68 -15.59
CA ILE A 482 17.26 7.70 -15.09
C ILE A 482 16.05 7.83 -16.01
N ASN A 483 16.31 7.85 -17.32
CA ASN A 483 15.30 8.05 -18.35
C ASN A 483 14.76 6.73 -18.91
N ALA A 484 15.04 5.60 -18.26
CA ALA A 484 14.58 4.32 -18.75
C ALA A 484 13.04 4.22 -18.68
N ALA A 485 12.45 3.76 -19.77
CA ALA A 485 11.03 3.56 -19.95
C ALA A 485 10.75 2.05 -20.01
N ILE A 486 10.36 1.48 -18.88
CA ILE A 486 9.99 0.05 -18.79
C ILE A 486 8.48 -0.11 -18.96
N LEU A 487 7.70 0.81 -18.39
CA LEU A 487 6.25 0.78 -18.40
C LEU A 487 5.73 1.53 -19.62
N THR A 488 5.86 0.92 -20.80
CA THR A 488 5.27 1.45 -22.05
C THR A 488 4.08 0.58 -22.46
N TYR A 489 2.92 1.20 -22.58
CA TYR A 489 1.68 0.57 -23.03
C TYR A 489 1.28 1.11 -24.39
N TYR A 490 0.77 0.28 -25.29
CA TYR A 490 0.52 0.65 -26.67
C TYR A 490 -0.97 0.72 -27.00
N LYS A 491 -1.32 1.64 -27.89
CA LYS A 491 -2.64 1.78 -28.47
C LYS A 491 -3.01 0.52 -29.27
N ASP A 492 -4.27 0.11 -29.19
CA ASP A 492 -4.85 -1.07 -29.85
C ASP A 492 -4.18 -2.41 -29.45
N ALA A 493 -3.28 -2.40 -28.46
CA ALA A 493 -2.67 -3.60 -27.93
C ALA A 493 -3.63 -4.38 -27.03
N ASP A 494 -3.48 -5.70 -27.02
CA ASP A 494 -4.31 -6.58 -26.22
C ASP A 494 -4.15 -6.29 -24.71
N ILE A 495 -5.28 -6.22 -24.02
CA ILE A 495 -5.35 -5.99 -22.57
C ILE A 495 -5.46 -7.30 -21.79
N GLU A 496 -5.53 -8.46 -22.47
CA GLU A 496 -5.50 -9.77 -21.80
C GLU A 496 -4.19 -9.93 -21.01
N PRO A 497 -4.25 -10.16 -19.68
CA PRO A 497 -3.07 -10.31 -18.86
C PRO A 497 -2.33 -11.63 -19.15
N VAL A 498 -1.01 -11.53 -19.36
CA VAL A 498 -0.11 -12.68 -19.52
C VAL A 498 0.93 -12.66 -18.42
N ALA A 499 1.04 -13.74 -17.65
CA ALA A 499 1.96 -13.84 -16.52
C ALA A 499 3.16 -14.74 -16.81
N TYR A 500 4.25 -14.45 -16.12
CA TYR A 500 5.46 -15.26 -16.03
C TYR A 500 5.81 -15.48 -14.57
N ALA A 501 6.23 -16.68 -14.21
CA ALA A 501 6.62 -17.05 -12.85
C ALA A 501 7.96 -17.79 -12.85
N ASP A 502 8.75 -17.59 -11.79
CA ASP A 502 10.05 -18.21 -11.56
C ASP A 502 10.33 -18.31 -10.05
N ALA A 503 11.20 -19.24 -9.64
CA ALA A 503 11.70 -19.28 -8.27
C ALA A 503 13.19 -19.63 -8.18
N ASP A 504 13.94 -18.87 -7.38
CA ASP A 504 15.29 -19.25 -6.96
C ASP A 504 15.22 -20.14 -5.71
N TRP A 505 15.23 -21.46 -5.92
CA TRP A 505 15.09 -22.44 -4.85
C TRP A 505 16.30 -22.45 -3.92
N ALA A 506 16.04 -22.26 -2.62
CA ALA A 506 17.06 -22.21 -1.58
C ALA A 506 18.28 -21.37 -2.01
N GLY A 507 18.00 -20.24 -2.68
CA GLY A 507 19.00 -19.26 -3.08
C GLY A 507 19.81 -18.76 -1.88
N ARG A 508 20.73 -17.81 -2.10
CA ARG A 508 21.57 -17.27 -1.02
C ARG A 508 20.72 -16.49 0.00
N ASP A 509 20.08 -17.22 0.91
CA ASP A 509 19.25 -16.77 2.02
C ASP A 509 19.72 -17.50 3.30
N PRO A 510 19.98 -16.80 4.41
CA PRO A 510 20.42 -17.44 5.65
C PRO A 510 19.38 -18.42 6.20
N GLY A 511 18.10 -18.19 5.93
CA GLY A 511 16.99 -19.06 6.34
C GLY A 511 16.68 -20.18 5.35
N SER A 512 17.52 -20.38 4.32
CA SER A 512 17.30 -21.35 3.22
C SER A 512 15.94 -21.20 2.53
N ARG A 513 15.33 -20.01 2.58
CA ARG A 513 14.05 -19.74 1.93
C ARG A 513 14.30 -19.38 0.47
N SER A 514 13.38 -19.82 -0.39
CA SER A 514 13.46 -19.54 -1.83
C SER A 514 13.01 -18.11 -2.12
N THR A 515 13.36 -17.57 -3.28
CA THR A 515 12.86 -16.27 -3.74
C THR A 515 11.89 -16.49 -4.90
N THR A 516 10.64 -16.05 -4.74
CA THR A 516 9.59 -16.08 -5.77
C THR A 516 9.67 -14.82 -6.62
N GLY A 517 9.55 -15.01 -7.94
CA GLY A 517 9.42 -13.96 -8.94
C GLY A 517 8.16 -14.15 -9.77
N TYR A 518 7.40 -13.08 -10.01
CA TYR A 518 6.42 -13.05 -11.09
C TYR A 518 6.35 -11.70 -11.76
N ILE A 519 5.90 -11.67 -13.01
CA ILE A 519 5.61 -10.46 -13.77
C ILE A 519 4.43 -10.70 -14.71
N ILE A 520 3.51 -9.74 -14.78
CA ILE A 520 2.28 -9.78 -15.57
C ILE A 520 2.27 -8.59 -16.53
N TYR A 521 1.97 -8.86 -17.79
CA TYR A 521 1.91 -7.88 -18.87
C TYR A 521 0.47 -7.63 -19.30
N MET A 522 0.15 -6.37 -19.64
CA MET A 522 -1.05 -5.96 -20.36
C MET A 522 -0.69 -4.82 -21.31
N ALA A 523 -1.40 -4.69 -22.44
CA ALA A 523 -1.18 -3.65 -23.45
C ALA A 523 0.29 -3.51 -23.89
N GLY A 524 1.03 -4.63 -23.86
CA GLY A 524 2.44 -4.69 -24.24
C GLY A 524 3.46 -4.28 -23.17
N GLY A 525 3.07 -3.88 -21.96
CA GLY A 525 3.98 -3.49 -20.87
C GLY A 525 3.68 -4.17 -19.52
N PRO A 526 4.61 -4.17 -18.55
CA PRO A 526 4.36 -4.74 -17.22
C PRO A 526 3.28 -3.95 -16.45
N VAL A 527 2.37 -4.66 -15.78
CA VAL A 527 1.36 -4.06 -14.90
C VAL A 527 1.44 -4.57 -13.46
N ALA A 528 1.92 -5.79 -13.24
CA ALA A 528 2.13 -6.32 -11.90
C ALA A 528 3.42 -7.13 -11.87
N TRP A 529 4.15 -7.10 -10.77
CA TRP A 529 5.32 -7.94 -10.55
C TRP A 529 5.64 -8.05 -9.07
N ARG A 530 6.44 -9.05 -8.74
CA ARG A 530 6.94 -9.28 -7.39
C ARG A 530 8.26 -10.02 -7.46
N GLY A 531 9.21 -9.63 -6.61
CA GLY A 531 10.40 -10.40 -6.26
C GLY A 531 10.48 -10.46 -4.75
N CYS A 532 10.10 -11.59 -4.14
CA CYS A 532 10.00 -11.68 -2.68
C CYS A 532 10.51 -13.02 -2.15
N ARG A 533 11.02 -12.99 -0.92
CA ARG A 533 11.38 -14.22 -0.21
C ARG A 533 10.12 -14.98 0.17
N GLN A 534 10.10 -16.29 -0.06
CA GLN A 534 9.01 -17.16 0.37
C GLN A 534 8.89 -17.18 1.90
N THR A 535 7.67 -17.37 2.41
CA THR A 535 7.39 -17.44 3.85
C THR A 535 7.93 -18.73 4.46
N GLY A 536 7.73 -19.86 3.78
CA GLY A 536 8.21 -21.18 4.16
C GLY A 536 9.51 -21.59 3.46
N VAL A 537 10.12 -22.67 3.95
CA VAL A 537 11.25 -23.34 3.30
C VAL A 537 10.71 -24.40 2.34
N SER A 538 10.94 -24.19 1.05
CA SER A 538 10.60 -25.17 0.01
C SER A 538 11.55 -26.35 0.03
N LYS A 539 11.01 -27.58 0.00
CA LYS A 539 11.78 -28.82 0.06
C LYS A 539 12.35 -29.26 -1.29
N SER A 540 11.93 -28.61 -2.38
CA SER A 540 12.41 -28.88 -3.73
C SER A 540 12.25 -27.65 -4.63
N SER A 541 12.98 -27.62 -5.75
CA SER A 541 12.78 -26.60 -6.78
C SER A 541 11.37 -26.62 -7.34
N THR A 542 10.80 -27.81 -7.58
CA THR A 542 9.42 -27.98 -8.02
C THR A 542 8.41 -27.31 -7.08
N GLU A 543 8.61 -27.43 -5.78
CA GLU A 543 7.74 -26.78 -4.78
C GLU A 543 7.90 -25.26 -4.79
N ALA A 544 9.13 -24.75 -4.87
CA ALA A 544 9.37 -23.31 -4.93
C ALA A 544 8.72 -22.67 -6.17
N GLU A 545 8.84 -23.32 -7.33
CA GLU A 545 8.26 -22.91 -8.60
C GLU A 545 6.73 -22.98 -8.60
N TYR A 546 6.18 -24.01 -7.96
CA TYR A 546 4.73 -24.15 -7.79
C TYR A 546 4.15 -23.04 -6.90
N ILE A 547 4.84 -22.67 -5.82
CA ILE A 547 4.49 -21.52 -4.98
C ILE A 547 4.55 -20.22 -5.80
N ALA A 548 5.61 -20.01 -6.59
CA ALA A 548 5.72 -18.82 -7.45
C ALA A 548 4.57 -18.70 -8.44
N SER A 549 4.24 -19.81 -9.12
CA SER A 549 3.11 -19.88 -10.04
C SER A 549 1.77 -19.65 -9.35
N SER A 550 1.61 -20.13 -8.11
CA SER A 550 0.41 -19.90 -7.31
C SER A 550 0.23 -18.44 -6.90
N GLU A 551 1.32 -17.73 -6.57
CA GLU A 551 1.28 -16.30 -6.26
C GLU A 551 0.97 -15.47 -7.52
N ALA A 552 1.52 -15.85 -8.69
CA ALA A 552 1.19 -15.23 -9.96
C ALA A 552 -0.30 -15.43 -10.33
N ALA A 553 -0.84 -16.63 -10.10
CA ALA A 553 -2.25 -16.94 -10.32
C ALA A 553 -3.18 -16.08 -9.47
N TYR A 554 -2.81 -15.84 -8.20
CA TYR A 554 -3.59 -14.97 -7.32
C TYR A 554 -3.69 -13.54 -7.86
N GLU A 555 -2.56 -12.94 -8.26
CA GLU A 555 -2.57 -11.59 -8.83
C GLU A 555 -3.32 -11.52 -10.17
N LEU A 556 -3.24 -12.57 -11.00
CA LEU A 556 -4.03 -12.67 -12.24
C LEU A 556 -5.54 -12.64 -11.97
N VAL A 557 -6.01 -13.36 -10.94
CA VAL A 557 -7.43 -13.36 -10.56
C VAL A 557 -7.87 -11.96 -10.14
N CYS A 558 -7.07 -11.23 -9.36
CA CYS A 558 -7.39 -9.85 -9.00
C CYS A 558 -7.45 -8.92 -10.22
N LEU A 559 -6.54 -9.08 -11.19
CA LEU A 559 -6.58 -8.30 -12.43
C LEU A 559 -7.79 -8.68 -13.30
N GLN A 560 -8.18 -9.95 -13.30
CA GLN A 560 -9.37 -10.40 -13.97
C GLN A 560 -10.63 -9.75 -13.35
N GLU A 561 -10.78 -9.79 -12.03
CA GLU A 561 -11.91 -9.16 -11.33
C GLU A 561 -12.01 -7.67 -11.70
N LEU A 562 -10.88 -6.96 -11.77
CA LEU A 562 -10.84 -5.58 -12.24
C LEU A 562 -11.35 -5.43 -13.68
N LEU A 563 -10.99 -6.34 -14.59
CA LEU A 563 -11.44 -6.31 -15.98
C LEU A 563 -12.93 -6.66 -16.11
N GLU A 564 -13.45 -7.56 -15.28
CA GLU A 564 -14.88 -7.89 -15.18
C GLU A 564 -15.67 -6.70 -14.66
N ASP A 565 -15.25 -6.10 -13.55
CA ASP A 565 -15.89 -4.93 -12.95
C ASP A 565 -15.87 -3.71 -13.88
N ALA A 566 -14.81 -3.57 -14.68
CA ALA A 566 -14.70 -2.52 -15.69
C ALA A 566 -15.44 -2.84 -17.01
N GLY A 567 -16.08 -4.01 -17.12
CA GLY A 567 -16.88 -4.40 -18.28
C GLY A 567 -16.08 -4.79 -19.53
N PHE A 568 -14.79 -5.12 -19.38
CA PHE A 568 -13.94 -5.55 -20.51
C PHE A 568 -14.06 -7.04 -20.83
N VAL A 569 -14.45 -7.84 -19.85
CA VAL A 569 -14.74 -9.27 -19.99
C VAL A 569 -16.11 -9.57 -19.39
N PRO A 570 -16.86 -10.55 -19.94
CA PRO A 570 -18.13 -10.95 -19.37
C PRO A 570 -17.96 -11.39 -17.92
N SER A 571 -18.83 -10.92 -17.02
CA SER A 571 -18.80 -11.35 -15.62
C SER A 571 -19.10 -12.85 -15.54
N ARG A 572 -18.27 -13.59 -14.80
CA ARG A 572 -18.48 -15.03 -14.56
C ARG A 572 -19.77 -15.33 -13.80
N LEU A 573 -20.33 -14.35 -13.09
CA LEU A 573 -21.53 -14.50 -12.28
C LEU A 573 -22.84 -14.39 -13.08
N ASN A 574 -22.85 -13.78 -14.27
CA ASN A 574 -24.07 -13.56 -15.05
C ASN A 574 -24.49 -14.77 -15.90
N ASN A 575 -23.88 -15.94 -15.69
CA ASN A 575 -24.27 -17.20 -16.33
C ASN A 575 -25.61 -17.78 -15.85
N LEU A 576 -26.40 -17.05 -15.05
CA LEU A 576 -27.77 -17.45 -14.70
C LEU A 576 -28.81 -16.96 -15.73
N ASP A 577 -28.50 -15.98 -16.57
CA ASP A 577 -29.40 -15.45 -17.62
C ASP A 577 -28.71 -15.45 -18.99
N ALA A 578 -28.14 -16.59 -19.39
CA ALA A 578 -27.29 -16.75 -20.57
C ALA A 578 -27.99 -16.56 -21.93
N ASP A 579 -29.29 -16.23 -21.98
CA ASP A 579 -30.05 -16.20 -23.24
C ASP A 579 -30.15 -14.82 -23.91
N ASP A 580 -29.80 -13.70 -23.25
CA ASP A 580 -30.02 -12.34 -23.83
C ASP A 580 -28.80 -11.38 -23.78
N HIS A 581 -27.61 -11.83 -23.39
CA HIS A 581 -26.43 -10.95 -23.39
C HIS A 581 -25.75 -10.91 -24.78
N PRO A 582 -25.44 -9.74 -25.35
CA PRO A 582 -24.88 -9.60 -26.71
C PRO A 582 -23.49 -10.24 -26.93
N ASN A 583 -22.87 -10.80 -25.88
CA ASN A 583 -21.60 -11.50 -25.91
C ASN A 583 -21.67 -12.72 -24.98
N PRO A 584 -22.14 -13.90 -25.45
CA PRO A 584 -22.07 -15.12 -24.65
C PRO A 584 -20.60 -15.47 -24.33
N PRO A 585 -20.31 -16.06 -23.15
CA PRO A 585 -18.96 -16.50 -22.85
C PRO A 585 -18.49 -17.49 -23.94
N PRO A 586 -17.24 -17.40 -24.41
CA PRO A 586 -16.74 -18.30 -25.43
C PRO A 586 -16.86 -19.75 -24.96
N ALA A 587 -17.34 -20.62 -25.87
CA ALA A 587 -17.59 -22.04 -25.61
C ALA A 587 -16.34 -22.83 -25.13
N ASN A 588 -15.15 -22.24 -25.30
CA ASN A 588 -13.92 -22.64 -24.65
C ASN A 588 -13.51 -21.48 -23.72
N GLY A 589 -13.65 -21.64 -22.41
CA GLY A 589 -13.35 -20.60 -21.42
C GLY A 589 -11.98 -19.96 -21.68
N LEU A 590 -11.94 -18.62 -21.64
CA LEU A 590 -10.69 -17.85 -21.73
C LEU A 590 -9.83 -18.15 -20.50
N ALA A 591 -8.95 -19.14 -20.63
CA ALA A 591 -7.98 -19.46 -19.59
C ALA A 591 -6.78 -18.51 -19.69
N TYR A 592 -6.56 -17.67 -18.68
CA TYR A 592 -5.38 -16.81 -18.63
C TYR A 592 -4.11 -17.65 -18.58
N THR A 593 -3.03 -17.14 -19.18
CA THR A 593 -1.80 -17.91 -19.31
C THR A 593 -0.75 -17.50 -18.27
N ILE A 594 -0.22 -18.51 -17.56
CA ILE A 594 1.01 -18.39 -16.76
C ILE A 594 2.13 -19.14 -17.49
N HIS A 595 3.21 -18.46 -17.80
CA HIS A 595 4.43 -19.07 -18.33
C HIS A 595 5.39 -19.41 -17.18
N ALA A 596 5.85 -20.66 -17.13
CA ALA A 596 6.83 -21.15 -16.17
C ALA A 596 7.85 -22.07 -16.87
N ASP A 597 9.05 -22.22 -16.31
CA ASP A 597 10.12 -23.03 -16.92
C ASP A 597 10.28 -24.42 -16.26
N ASN A 598 9.67 -24.66 -15.10
CA ASN A 598 9.74 -25.94 -14.41
C ASN A 598 8.61 -26.90 -14.83
N LYS A 599 8.94 -27.87 -15.71
CA LYS A 599 8.00 -28.88 -16.20
C LYS A 599 7.32 -29.71 -15.10
N SER A 600 8.01 -29.98 -13.99
CA SER A 600 7.43 -30.76 -12.89
C SER A 600 6.37 -29.96 -12.13
N ALA A 601 6.58 -28.65 -11.97
CA ALA A 601 5.60 -27.75 -11.35
C ALA A 601 4.36 -27.58 -12.24
N ILE A 602 4.57 -27.51 -13.56
CA ILE A 602 3.50 -27.47 -14.56
C ILE A 602 2.66 -28.75 -14.49
N GLU A 603 3.29 -29.93 -14.52
CA GLU A 603 2.58 -31.20 -14.43
C GLU A 603 1.77 -31.32 -13.12
N LEU A 604 2.36 -30.89 -12.00
CA LEU A 604 1.69 -30.87 -10.69
C LEU A 604 0.46 -29.95 -10.66
N SER A 605 0.46 -28.87 -11.43
CA SER A 605 -0.70 -27.97 -11.53
C SER A 605 -1.89 -28.61 -12.26
N SER A 606 -1.64 -29.56 -13.15
CA SER A 606 -2.67 -30.23 -13.94
C SER A 606 -3.09 -31.60 -13.37
N SER A 607 -2.39 -32.10 -12.34
CA SER A 607 -2.62 -33.47 -11.85
C SER A 607 -3.89 -33.61 -11.00
N GLU A 608 -4.66 -34.70 -11.23
CA GLU A 608 -5.82 -35.04 -10.40
C GLU A 608 -5.40 -35.59 -9.02
N ALA A 609 -4.34 -36.38 -8.98
CA ALA A 609 -3.77 -36.94 -7.76
C ALA A 609 -2.65 -36.05 -7.20
N ILE A 610 -2.57 -35.92 -5.87
CA ILE A 610 -1.40 -35.35 -5.19
C ILE A 610 -0.39 -36.50 -4.97
N PRO A 611 0.77 -36.49 -5.63
CA PRO A 611 1.82 -37.48 -5.35
C PRO A 611 2.16 -37.47 -3.86
N ARG A 612 2.47 -38.63 -3.27
CA ARG A 612 2.87 -38.72 -1.84
C ARG A 612 3.98 -37.71 -1.46
N ARG A 613 4.86 -37.39 -2.41
CA ARG A 613 5.98 -36.43 -2.26
C ARG A 613 5.58 -34.96 -2.33
N SER A 614 4.33 -34.63 -2.65
CA SER A 614 3.82 -33.25 -2.76
C SER A 614 2.67 -32.97 -1.79
N LYS A 615 2.33 -33.93 -0.90
CA LYS A 615 1.30 -33.76 0.13
C LYS A 615 1.63 -32.67 1.16
N HIS A 616 2.91 -32.33 1.29
CA HIS A 616 3.37 -31.32 2.23
C HIS A 616 3.28 -29.89 1.68
N ILE A 617 2.99 -29.73 0.38
CA ILE A 617 2.71 -28.41 -0.19
C ILE A 617 1.40 -27.94 0.45
N GLU A 618 1.43 -26.78 1.10
CA GLU A 618 0.29 -26.27 1.88
C GLU A 618 -0.98 -26.19 1.02
N VAL A 619 -2.14 -26.43 1.65
CA VAL A 619 -3.47 -26.23 1.05
C VAL A 619 -3.59 -24.85 0.39
N ARG A 620 -2.92 -23.83 0.97
CA ARG A 620 -2.83 -22.46 0.46
C ARG A 620 -2.42 -22.37 -1.01
N PHE A 621 -1.49 -23.20 -1.47
CA PHE A 621 -0.93 -23.12 -2.83
C PHE A 621 -1.64 -24.02 -3.84
N HIS A 622 -2.62 -24.83 -3.39
CA HIS A 622 -3.44 -25.63 -4.29
C HIS A 622 -4.48 -24.84 -5.07
N ILE A 623 -4.63 -23.53 -4.79
CA ILE A 623 -5.46 -22.63 -5.59
C ILE A 623 -5.08 -22.67 -7.07
N LEU A 624 -3.79 -22.74 -7.41
CA LEU A 624 -3.33 -22.84 -8.80
C LEU A 624 -3.94 -24.05 -9.51
N ARG A 625 -3.93 -25.21 -8.84
CA ARG A 625 -4.49 -26.44 -9.39
C ARG A 625 -6.01 -26.37 -9.52
N ASP A 626 -6.68 -25.77 -8.55
CA ASP A 626 -8.14 -25.61 -8.62
C ASP A 626 -8.53 -24.68 -9.78
N LEU A 627 -7.78 -23.60 -10.02
CA LEU A 627 -7.98 -22.69 -11.16
C LEU A 627 -7.68 -23.37 -12.50
N VAL A 628 -6.64 -24.21 -12.57
CA VAL A 628 -6.34 -25.03 -13.76
C VAL A 628 -7.46 -26.02 -14.05
N ARG A 629 -7.98 -26.71 -13.02
CA ARG A 629 -9.10 -27.67 -13.17
C ARG A 629 -10.39 -27.02 -13.65
N LYS A 630 -10.64 -25.77 -13.24
CA LYS A 630 -11.80 -24.99 -13.68
C LYS A 630 -11.62 -24.39 -15.08
N ASN A 631 -10.49 -24.62 -15.75
CA ASN A 631 -10.10 -23.98 -17.01
C ASN A 631 -10.09 -22.44 -16.93
N GLU A 632 -9.77 -21.89 -15.75
CA GLU A 632 -9.64 -20.45 -15.55
C GLU A 632 -8.20 -19.97 -15.81
N ILE A 633 -7.21 -20.85 -15.60
CA ILE A 633 -5.79 -20.59 -15.85
C ILE A 633 -5.16 -21.77 -16.58
N SER A 634 -4.29 -21.48 -17.55
CA SER A 634 -3.44 -22.42 -18.25
C SER A 634 -1.97 -22.15 -17.90
N VAL A 635 -1.27 -23.13 -17.35
CA VAL A 635 0.19 -23.04 -17.13
C VAL A 635 0.93 -23.62 -18.34
N ARG A 636 1.80 -22.83 -18.98
CA ARG A 636 2.55 -23.20 -20.19
C ARG A 636 4.05 -23.12 -19.96
N TYR A 637 4.78 -24.01 -20.61
CA TYR A 637 6.24 -24.01 -20.56
C TYR A 637 6.81 -22.80 -21.33
N VAL A 638 7.82 -22.15 -20.76
CA VAL A 638 8.70 -21.18 -21.43
C VAL A 638 10.16 -21.53 -21.13
N PRO A 639 11.10 -21.40 -22.08
CA PRO A 639 12.52 -21.56 -21.77
C PRO A 639 12.99 -20.53 -20.74
N SER A 640 13.86 -20.91 -19.79
CA SER A 640 14.36 -19.99 -18.74
C SER A 640 14.99 -18.70 -19.29
N ALA A 641 15.65 -18.79 -20.46
CA ALA A 641 16.27 -17.63 -21.13
C ALA A 641 15.26 -16.64 -21.75
N GLU A 642 13.98 -17.00 -21.77
CA GLU A 642 12.84 -16.19 -22.23
C GLU A 642 11.85 -15.92 -21.09
N ASN A 643 12.11 -16.45 -19.89
CA ASN A 643 11.25 -16.26 -18.73
C ASN A 643 11.45 -14.85 -18.16
N ALA A 644 10.43 -14.00 -18.29
CA ALA A 644 10.48 -12.63 -17.81
C ALA A 644 10.61 -12.52 -16.28
N ALA A 645 10.29 -13.58 -15.52
CA ALA A 645 10.41 -13.60 -14.07
C ALA A 645 11.84 -13.90 -13.54
N ASP A 646 12.75 -14.42 -14.38
CA ASP A 646 14.10 -14.87 -13.96
C ASP A 646 14.94 -13.75 -13.31
N GLY A 647 14.87 -12.52 -13.84
CA GLY A 647 15.59 -11.37 -13.27
C GLY A 647 14.99 -10.83 -11.95
N LEU A 648 13.87 -11.38 -11.48
CA LEU A 648 13.25 -11.01 -10.20
C LEU A 648 13.65 -11.94 -9.05
N THR A 649 14.25 -13.09 -9.33
CA THR A 649 14.50 -14.14 -8.33
C THR A 649 15.95 -14.18 -7.85
N LYS A 650 16.91 -13.77 -8.68
CA LYS A 650 18.35 -13.88 -8.42
C LYS A 650 19.17 -12.79 -9.13
N PRO A 651 20.41 -12.51 -8.68
CA PRO A 651 21.27 -11.57 -9.39
C PRO A 651 21.71 -12.18 -10.73
N LEU A 652 21.68 -11.38 -11.80
CA LEU A 652 22.11 -11.81 -13.13
C LEU A 652 23.41 -11.14 -13.54
N GLY A 653 24.33 -11.92 -14.11
CA GLY A 653 25.51 -11.39 -14.79
C GLY A 653 25.16 -10.51 -15.99
N MET A 654 26.10 -9.65 -16.40
CA MET A 654 25.89 -8.57 -17.38
C MET A 654 25.19 -9.01 -18.68
N LEU A 655 25.64 -10.10 -19.31
CA LEU A 655 25.07 -10.58 -20.58
C LEU A 655 23.61 -11.04 -20.40
N LYS A 656 23.32 -11.80 -19.34
CA LYS A 656 21.97 -12.27 -19.04
C LYS A 656 21.05 -11.11 -18.66
N TYR A 657 21.55 -10.17 -17.86
CA TYR A 657 20.78 -9.00 -17.45
C TYR A 657 20.44 -8.10 -18.64
N THR A 658 21.36 -7.92 -19.59
CA THR A 658 21.10 -7.13 -20.81
C THR A 658 19.99 -7.76 -21.66
N ARG A 659 20.03 -9.08 -21.86
CA ARG A 659 18.93 -9.81 -22.52
C ARG A 659 17.62 -9.71 -21.74
N TRP A 660 17.67 -9.82 -20.42
CA TRP A 660 16.48 -9.72 -19.58
C TRP A 660 15.81 -8.34 -19.66
N LYS A 661 16.60 -7.25 -19.76
CA LYS A 661 16.07 -5.90 -20.01
C LYS A 661 15.24 -5.82 -21.31
N GLU A 662 15.66 -6.53 -22.36
CA GLU A 662 14.91 -6.61 -23.63
C GLU A 662 13.58 -7.36 -23.44
N ILE A 663 13.59 -8.45 -22.67
CA ILE A 663 12.39 -9.25 -22.35
C ILE A 663 11.35 -8.41 -21.59
N ILE A 664 11.78 -7.63 -20.60
CA ILE A 664 10.90 -6.71 -19.88
C ILE A 664 10.61 -5.40 -20.63
N LYS A 665 11.05 -5.31 -21.89
CA LYS A 665 10.84 -4.18 -22.82
C LYS A 665 11.32 -2.85 -22.28
N MET A 666 12.41 -2.85 -21.52
CA MET A 666 13.08 -1.64 -21.07
C MET A 666 13.66 -0.89 -22.28
N LYS A 667 13.15 0.32 -22.53
CA LYS A 667 13.71 1.27 -23.50
C LYS A 667 14.56 2.31 -22.75
N GLY A 668 15.61 2.82 -23.39
CA GLY A 668 16.54 3.80 -22.80
C GLY A 668 17.96 3.29 -22.83
#